data_AF-A0A7M3ZDD5-F1
#
_entry.id   AF-A0A7M3ZDD5-F1
#
_cell.length_a   1.000
_cell.length_b   1.000
_cell.length_c   1.000
_cell.angle_alpha   90.00
_cell.angle_beta   90.00
_cell.angle_gamma   90.00
#
_symmetry.space_group_name_H-M   'P 1'
#
loop_
_entity.id
_entity.type
_entity.pdbx_description
1 polymer ?
#
loop_
_entity_poly.entity_id
_entity_poly.type
_entity_poly.pdbx_seq_one_letter_code
_entity_poly.pdbx_strand_id
1 'polypeptide(L)'
;MSERRSTQALFLVFLMLTSVLGQAAANETQNEVEDVVNEIGVVYGDLTNFNVEAGSEYLLIEEDQPVVSATSFIKQAWIDEGRPGVNDIRYQPTMARSTCTQHVVGDTLTVPISGGSTNVYVAKTTATVAFLVQSGRTLSSTVLQNLASTWDQTIYPTMTTYFGKDYQDGRGLAPPDNDNNCQVEIVVYDIDGAYNIGGYFSPGTAPTRDVVYVDFADITLAWGKSIIAHELQHLLHNAQDPYENLWLDEGNADVAIYLCFGADGTLAGHLNGWTQQSDLSVRWWNQRNADYGAGFVFTMYLADHLGGGPAVRQLVQDSATGGLGVENLALSPVSGQSGKIGRTMGEIFANFSIAATIDSDQGIYGFSNLDLNPACGGSTFCRITPADTNSDWSTPWSSTGHTMEGWGIRSFKFTPGAASPAPLTLRVTSDVSNFDGVLVYKSTADGLWSTQDLDFTNNVATGLIQGFGNLTDEVYAIVWYASTIADCDYTSCGPSYPQGTIDIEAARITSPATMMLNGTTLGDRDGDGSADTVQVNYSILSNAFFEDLDVDAIVRDSNGTIVDTISNRVQAGGGVHVPNSVYFTANKDDQYTVRFTMKNMLGAVLDTETTSPQALTNMAPVANASVSTNLSQTYEKIQFTGDGFDAWGLSLDNNTLPYFDQPIAYAWNFGDNMTSGLRSPLRSFAQAGLYNTTLRVMDVGGTWSDVSINQINITDDSEPIPIITVNNNVVADRLEILTNQRIIFSAYQTADNVPLEFLDFEWDWGDGSSVTDGIGQYTANHEWGDVVGPNQTYILTLTVSDGVNTGQKTIEIIVNNRLPYQIFSDELTTYTYTPLLMPDVFTDDDGENLSLGWVFEGGVNLDGIDVDREDDFSSTASATLYPAPAWDTPGLKNITVT
;
A
#
# COMPACT_ATOMS: atom_id res chain seq x y z
N MET A 1 -24.91 -5.20 5.17
CA MET A 1 -24.48 -3.84 5.57
C MET A 1 -23.46 -3.36 4.56
N SER A 2 -23.67 -2.19 3.94
CA SER A 2 -22.81 -1.64 2.88
C SER A 2 -21.64 -0.88 3.50
N GLU A 3 -20.40 -1.31 3.27
CA GLU A 3 -19.22 -0.52 3.58
C GLU A 3 -19.19 0.79 2.80
N ARG A 4 -18.62 1.82 3.43
CA ARG A 4 -18.44 3.18 2.90
C ARG A 4 -17.30 3.17 1.87
N ARG A 5 -17.63 3.44 0.61
CA ARG A 5 -16.68 3.56 -0.50
C ARG A 5 -15.74 4.75 -0.31
N SER A 6 -14.45 4.50 -0.55
CA SER A 6 -13.37 5.49 -0.46
C SER A 6 -13.48 6.58 -1.54
N THR A 7 -12.85 7.72 -1.26
CA THR A 7 -12.82 8.97 -2.03
C THR A 7 -12.22 8.88 -3.44
N GLN A 8 -11.78 7.71 -3.89
CA GLN A 8 -11.20 7.51 -5.24
C GLN A 8 -12.26 7.45 -6.36
N ALA A 9 -13.51 7.06 -6.06
CA ALA A 9 -14.58 6.98 -7.06
C ALA A 9 -15.10 8.35 -7.52
N LEU A 10 -15.06 9.36 -6.65
CA LEU A 10 -15.54 10.72 -6.95
C LEU A 10 -14.60 11.47 -7.91
N PHE A 11 -13.30 11.19 -7.87
CA PHE A 11 -12.32 11.79 -8.79
C PHE A 11 -12.47 11.26 -10.22
N LEU A 12 -12.77 9.96 -10.36
CA LEU A 12 -12.99 9.29 -11.65
C LEU A 12 -14.29 9.73 -12.34
N VAL A 13 -15.35 9.96 -11.56
CA VAL A 13 -16.61 10.53 -12.07
C VAL A 13 -16.42 11.99 -12.50
N PHE A 14 -15.61 12.78 -11.77
CA PHE A 14 -15.31 14.16 -12.15
C PHE A 14 -14.51 14.24 -13.46
N LEU A 15 -13.53 13.35 -13.66
CA LEU A 15 -12.76 13.23 -14.91
C LEU A 15 -13.64 12.84 -16.11
N MET A 16 -14.57 11.90 -15.92
CA MET A 16 -15.52 11.47 -16.95
C MET A 16 -16.54 12.56 -17.34
N LEU A 17 -16.91 13.47 -16.42
CA LEU A 17 -17.83 14.57 -16.71
C LEU A 17 -17.15 15.76 -17.42
N THR A 18 -15.83 15.93 -17.27
CA THR A 18 -15.09 16.99 -17.97
C THR A 18 -14.81 16.69 -19.45
N SER A 19 -14.82 15.43 -19.87
CA SER A 19 -14.60 15.05 -21.28
C SER A 19 -15.84 15.22 -22.16
N VAL A 20 -17.04 15.23 -21.57
CA VAL A 20 -18.32 15.36 -22.30
C VAL A 20 -18.68 16.83 -22.60
N LEU A 21 -18.08 17.80 -21.90
CA LEU A 21 -18.32 19.23 -22.11
C LEU A 21 -17.40 19.88 -23.17
N GLY A 22 -16.43 19.14 -23.72
CA GLY A 22 -15.44 19.65 -24.68
C GLY A 22 -15.82 19.59 -26.16
N GLN A 23 -16.91 18.89 -26.54
CA GLN A 23 -17.25 18.66 -27.95
C GLN A 23 -18.44 19.49 -28.48
N ALA A 24 -18.94 20.46 -27.70
CA ALA A 24 -20.06 21.32 -28.10
C ALA A 24 -19.60 22.75 -28.46
N ALA A 25 -18.59 22.91 -29.31
CA ALA A 25 -18.27 24.20 -29.94
C ALA A 25 -17.31 24.05 -31.14
N ALA A 26 -17.84 23.81 -32.34
CA ALA A 26 -17.37 24.44 -33.59
C ALA A 26 -18.18 23.88 -34.79
N ASN A 27 -18.86 24.77 -35.50
CA ASN A 27 -19.55 24.49 -36.75
C ASN A 27 -18.93 25.34 -37.88
N GLU A 28 -18.84 24.73 -39.08
CA GLU A 28 -18.76 25.28 -40.45
C GLU A 28 -17.81 26.45 -40.84
N THR A 29 -16.91 26.19 -41.80
CA THR A 29 -16.55 27.11 -42.90
C THR A 29 -16.06 26.33 -44.15
N GLN A 30 -16.45 26.82 -45.33
CA GLN A 30 -16.15 26.33 -46.70
C GLN A 30 -15.09 27.21 -47.40
N ASN A 31 -14.20 26.56 -48.19
CA ASN A 31 -13.32 27.03 -49.29
C ASN A 31 -12.31 28.16 -48.97
N GLU A 32 -11.02 28.14 -49.37
CA GLU A 32 -10.37 27.79 -50.64
C GLU A 32 -8.92 27.30 -50.39
N VAL A 33 -8.40 26.51 -51.33
CA VAL A 33 -7.10 25.80 -51.30
C VAL A 33 -5.96 26.73 -51.73
N GLU A 34 -4.98 26.93 -50.84
CA GLU A 34 -3.61 27.31 -51.20
C GLU A 34 -2.61 26.49 -50.35
N ASP A 35 -1.68 25.85 -51.07
CA ASP A 35 -0.70 24.86 -50.60
C ASP A 35 0.22 25.39 -49.50
N VAL A 36 0.12 24.78 -48.32
CA VAL A 36 1.18 24.76 -47.32
C VAL A 36 1.43 23.31 -46.92
N VAL A 37 2.49 22.76 -47.52
CA VAL A 37 3.08 21.48 -47.17
C VAL A 37 3.62 21.55 -45.74
N ASN A 38 2.85 21.01 -44.80
CA ASN A 38 3.35 20.53 -43.51
C ASN A 38 2.99 19.06 -43.42
N GLU A 39 4.03 18.24 -43.29
CA GLU A 39 4.03 16.77 -43.35
C GLU A 39 2.98 16.16 -42.42
N ILE A 40 1.83 15.82 -43.00
CA ILE A 40 0.98 14.76 -42.47
C ILE A 40 1.77 13.48 -42.73
N GLY A 41 2.28 12.86 -41.66
CA GLY A 41 2.85 11.53 -41.72
C GLY A 41 1.86 10.60 -42.44
N VAL A 42 2.37 9.81 -43.38
CA VAL A 42 1.58 8.99 -44.30
C VAL A 42 0.43 8.27 -43.56
N VAL A 43 -0.80 8.49 -44.02
CA VAL A 43 -1.99 7.81 -43.52
C VAL A 43 -2.01 6.41 -44.12
N TYR A 44 -1.91 5.38 -43.27
CA TYR A 44 -1.90 3.98 -43.70
C TYR A 44 -3.26 3.32 -43.44
N GLY A 45 -3.88 2.80 -44.50
CA GLY A 45 -5.22 2.19 -44.43
C GLY A 45 -6.36 3.11 -44.86
N ASP A 46 -6.15 3.98 -45.86
CA ASP A 46 -7.22 4.74 -46.50
C ASP A 46 -8.15 3.81 -47.30
N LEU A 47 -9.46 3.90 -47.06
CA LEU A 47 -10.51 3.09 -47.68
C LEU A 47 -11.09 3.73 -48.95
N THR A 48 -10.56 4.87 -49.41
CA THR A 48 -11.06 5.61 -50.60
C THR A 48 -11.17 4.77 -51.89
N ASN A 49 -10.40 3.68 -52.01
CA ASN A 49 -10.46 2.75 -53.15
C ASN A 49 -10.98 1.34 -52.77
N PHE A 50 -11.50 1.16 -51.55
CA PHE A 50 -12.05 -0.13 -51.12
C PHE A 50 -13.43 -0.36 -51.76
N ASN A 51 -13.54 -1.39 -52.61
CA ASN A 51 -14.82 -1.84 -53.13
C ASN A 51 -15.47 -2.81 -52.13
N VAL A 52 -16.67 -2.47 -51.64
CA VAL A 52 -17.44 -3.27 -50.69
C VAL A 52 -17.74 -4.67 -51.25
N GLU A 53 -17.92 -4.82 -52.56
CA GLU A 53 -18.17 -6.12 -53.21
C GLU A 53 -16.95 -7.06 -53.21
N ALA A 54 -15.74 -6.54 -52.89
CA ALA A 54 -14.52 -7.33 -52.83
C ALA A 54 -14.13 -7.74 -51.39
N GLY A 55 -14.86 -7.28 -50.38
CA GLY A 55 -14.65 -7.63 -48.98
C GLY A 55 -15.35 -8.93 -48.59
N SER A 56 -14.85 -9.63 -47.56
CA SER A 56 -15.53 -10.82 -47.01
C SER A 56 -16.67 -10.39 -46.09
N GLU A 57 -17.91 -10.75 -46.42
CA GLU A 57 -19.11 -10.39 -45.67
C GLU A 57 -19.20 -11.14 -44.33
N TYR A 58 -19.60 -10.43 -43.28
CA TYR A 58 -19.83 -11.03 -41.96
C TYR A 58 -21.21 -11.72 -41.94
N LEU A 59 -21.20 -13.06 -41.87
CA LEU A 59 -22.39 -13.92 -41.99
C LEU A 59 -23.40 -13.81 -40.81
N LEU A 60 -23.17 -12.95 -39.82
CA LEU A 60 -23.95 -12.85 -38.59
C LEU A 60 -24.57 -11.46 -38.35
N ILE A 61 -24.46 -10.54 -39.31
CA ILE A 61 -25.02 -9.18 -39.20
C ILE A 61 -26.05 -8.99 -40.32
N GLU A 62 -27.33 -9.07 -39.99
CA GLU A 62 -28.42 -8.79 -40.93
C GLU A 62 -28.78 -7.29 -40.89
N GLU A 63 -28.14 -6.49 -41.73
CA GLU A 63 -28.54 -5.11 -42.03
C GLU A 63 -28.90 -4.96 -43.53
N ASP A 64 -29.64 -3.91 -43.88
CA ASP A 64 -30.09 -3.64 -45.27
C ASP A 64 -28.92 -3.35 -46.25
N GLN A 65 -27.69 -3.22 -45.75
CA GLN A 65 -26.46 -3.09 -46.53
C GLN A 65 -25.41 -4.09 -46.01
N PRO A 66 -24.73 -4.85 -46.90
CA PRO A 66 -23.78 -5.89 -46.51
C PRO A 66 -22.57 -5.32 -45.77
N VAL A 67 -22.31 -5.84 -44.56
CA VAL A 67 -21.15 -5.45 -43.74
C VAL A 67 -19.98 -6.38 -44.05
N VAL A 68 -18.92 -5.83 -44.64
CA VAL A 68 -17.77 -6.59 -45.14
C VAL A 68 -16.46 -6.22 -44.44
N SER A 69 -15.56 -7.18 -44.28
CA SER A 69 -14.22 -6.97 -43.71
C SER A 69 -13.25 -6.41 -44.76
N ALA A 70 -12.67 -5.24 -44.49
CA ALA A 70 -11.62 -4.63 -45.33
C ALA A 70 -10.19 -5.10 -44.97
N THR A 71 -10.05 -6.06 -44.06
CA THR A 71 -8.78 -6.49 -43.46
C THR A 71 -7.78 -7.02 -44.49
N SER A 72 -8.24 -7.71 -45.53
CA SER A 72 -7.40 -8.22 -46.63
C SER A 72 -6.85 -7.10 -47.52
N PHE A 73 -7.68 -6.10 -47.82
CA PHE A 73 -7.30 -4.92 -48.60
C PHE A 73 -6.22 -4.08 -47.89
N ILE A 74 -6.37 -3.86 -46.58
CA ILE A 74 -5.42 -3.09 -45.77
C ILE A 74 -4.08 -3.83 -45.62
N LYS A 75 -4.10 -5.16 -45.46
CA LYS A 75 -2.88 -5.98 -45.40
C LYS A 75 -2.09 -5.97 -46.71
N GLN A 76 -2.77 -5.96 -47.86
CA GLN A 76 -2.10 -5.88 -49.16
C GLN A 76 -1.43 -4.52 -49.39
N ALA A 77 -2.07 -3.42 -49.00
CA ALA A 77 -1.46 -2.09 -49.06
C ALA A 77 -0.17 -1.99 -48.22
N TRP A 78 -0.13 -2.64 -47.06
CA TRP A 78 1.07 -2.69 -46.21
C TRP A 78 2.21 -3.54 -46.79
N ILE A 79 1.88 -4.57 -47.57
CA ILE A 79 2.85 -5.40 -48.32
C ILE A 79 3.44 -4.60 -49.48
N ASP A 80 2.59 -3.90 -50.25
CA ASP A 80 3.01 -3.13 -51.43
C ASP A 80 3.92 -1.94 -51.06
N GLU A 81 3.82 -1.41 -49.84
CA GLU A 81 4.71 -0.36 -49.29
C GLU A 81 5.94 -0.88 -48.51
N GLY A 82 6.19 -2.20 -48.53
CA GLY A 82 7.46 -2.79 -48.09
C GLY A 82 7.78 -2.65 -46.60
N ARG A 83 6.76 -2.74 -45.73
CA ARG A 83 6.93 -2.57 -44.27
C ARG A 83 7.76 -3.70 -43.62
N PRO A 84 8.52 -3.41 -42.55
CA PRO A 84 9.30 -4.45 -41.85
C PRO A 84 8.37 -5.45 -41.15
N GLY A 85 8.58 -6.75 -41.37
CA GLY A 85 7.80 -7.83 -40.73
C GLY A 85 6.57 -8.33 -41.50
N VAL A 86 6.27 -7.75 -42.68
CA VAL A 86 5.11 -8.13 -43.51
C VAL A 86 5.48 -8.99 -44.73
N ASN A 87 6.78 -9.17 -44.99
CA ASN A 87 7.32 -9.91 -46.15
C ASN A 87 6.95 -11.41 -46.17
N ASP A 88 6.59 -11.98 -45.01
CA ASP A 88 6.13 -13.37 -44.88
C ASP A 88 4.59 -13.51 -44.87
N ILE A 89 3.84 -12.40 -44.92
CA ILE A 89 2.38 -12.44 -45.07
C ILE A 89 2.07 -12.66 -46.56
N ARG A 90 2.00 -13.93 -46.95
CA ARG A 90 1.43 -14.29 -48.25
C ARG A 90 -0.07 -14.48 -48.10
N TYR A 91 -0.88 -13.60 -48.70
CA TYR A 91 -2.22 -14.01 -49.11
C TYR A 91 -2.07 -14.92 -50.33
N GLN A 92 -1.81 -16.20 -50.07
CA GLN A 92 -2.18 -17.23 -51.02
C GLN A 92 -3.63 -17.60 -50.70
N PRO A 93 -4.58 -17.49 -51.65
CA PRO A 93 -5.74 -18.34 -51.60
C PRO A 93 -5.20 -19.75 -51.83
N THR A 94 -4.72 -20.41 -50.78
CA THR A 94 -4.33 -21.80 -50.83
C THR A 94 -5.60 -22.62 -50.96
N MET A 95 -6.07 -22.77 -52.20
CA MET A 95 -6.69 -24.01 -52.64
C MET A 95 -5.64 -25.12 -52.69
N ALA A 96 -4.97 -25.35 -51.57
CA ALA A 96 -4.24 -26.57 -51.34
C ALA A 96 -5.21 -27.51 -50.62
N ARG A 97 -6.07 -28.17 -51.40
CA ARG A 97 -6.67 -29.42 -50.94
C ARG A 97 -5.51 -30.35 -50.61
N SER A 98 -5.40 -30.78 -49.35
CA SER A 98 -4.56 -31.93 -49.01
C SER A 98 -4.95 -33.09 -49.94
N THR A 99 -3.97 -33.64 -50.64
CA THR A 99 -4.16 -34.86 -51.45
C THR A 99 -4.05 -36.07 -50.54
N CYS A 100 -5.04 -36.23 -49.67
CA CYS A 100 -5.28 -37.45 -48.89
C CYS A 100 -6.13 -38.44 -49.69
N THR A 101 -6.04 -39.72 -49.35
CA THR A 101 -6.67 -40.83 -50.08
C THR A 101 -7.90 -41.33 -49.34
N GLN A 102 -9.09 -40.88 -49.74
CA GLN A 102 -10.35 -41.34 -49.16
C GLN A 102 -10.66 -42.79 -49.52
N HIS A 103 -11.19 -43.55 -48.57
CA HIS A 103 -11.78 -44.86 -48.84
C HIS A 103 -13.03 -44.72 -49.72
N VAL A 104 -13.31 -45.74 -50.53
CA VAL A 104 -14.52 -45.84 -51.35
C VAL A 104 -15.37 -47.04 -50.94
N VAL A 105 -16.69 -46.93 -51.15
CA VAL A 105 -17.63 -48.00 -50.82
C VAL A 105 -17.25 -49.28 -51.56
N GLY A 106 -17.10 -50.37 -50.80
CA GLY A 106 -16.68 -51.68 -51.31
C GLY A 106 -15.20 -52.02 -51.07
N ASP A 107 -14.38 -51.05 -50.64
CA ASP A 107 -13.00 -51.34 -50.22
C ASP A 107 -12.98 -52.34 -49.05
N THR A 108 -11.97 -53.20 -49.02
CA THR A 108 -11.77 -54.20 -47.96
C THR A 108 -10.47 -53.94 -47.23
N LEU A 109 -10.53 -53.91 -45.89
CA LEU A 109 -9.40 -53.59 -45.02
C LEU A 109 -9.30 -54.62 -43.90
N THR A 110 -8.11 -54.73 -43.30
CA THR A 110 -7.93 -55.43 -42.02
C THR A 110 -7.61 -54.37 -40.98
N VAL A 111 -8.47 -54.24 -39.98
CA VAL A 111 -8.34 -53.24 -38.91
C VAL A 111 -7.96 -53.92 -37.60
N PRO A 112 -7.05 -53.33 -36.81
CA PRO A 112 -6.78 -53.81 -35.45
C PRO A 112 -8.04 -53.62 -34.58
N ILE A 113 -8.32 -54.58 -33.71
CA ILE A 113 -9.41 -54.51 -32.73
C ILE A 113 -8.94 -55.02 -31.37
N SER A 114 -9.72 -54.77 -30.32
CA SER A 114 -9.47 -55.40 -29.02
C SER A 114 -9.43 -56.92 -29.19
N GLY A 115 -8.29 -57.53 -28.84
CA GLY A 115 -8.07 -58.98 -28.98
C GLY A 115 -7.56 -59.46 -30.34
N GLY A 116 -7.20 -58.59 -31.29
CA GLY A 116 -6.53 -58.99 -32.53
C GLY A 116 -6.76 -58.06 -33.72
N SER A 117 -7.25 -58.62 -34.82
CA SER A 117 -7.62 -57.86 -36.03
C SER A 117 -8.84 -58.49 -36.68
N THR A 118 -9.64 -57.69 -37.38
CA THR A 118 -10.82 -58.15 -38.11
C THR A 118 -10.84 -57.61 -39.53
N ASN A 119 -11.42 -58.39 -40.44
CA ASN A 119 -11.61 -57.96 -41.82
C ASN A 119 -12.91 -57.18 -41.92
N VAL A 120 -12.85 -55.98 -42.50
CA VAL A 120 -13.98 -55.08 -42.68
C VAL A 120 -14.12 -54.70 -44.15
N TYR A 121 -15.32 -54.28 -44.53
CA TYR A 121 -15.57 -53.62 -45.81
C TYR A 121 -16.18 -52.24 -45.58
N VAL A 122 -15.87 -51.29 -46.45
CA VAL A 122 -16.40 -49.94 -46.40
C VAL A 122 -17.85 -49.96 -46.90
N ALA A 123 -18.79 -49.81 -45.98
CA ALA A 123 -20.22 -49.92 -46.26
C ALA A 123 -20.85 -48.59 -46.69
N LYS A 124 -20.31 -47.46 -46.20
CA LYS A 124 -20.78 -46.10 -46.52
C LYS A 124 -19.66 -45.09 -46.27
N THR A 125 -19.57 -44.07 -47.10
CA THR A 125 -18.64 -42.96 -46.92
C THR A 125 -19.33 -41.60 -47.11
N THR A 126 -18.76 -40.57 -46.49
CA THR A 126 -19.01 -39.14 -46.78
C THR A 126 -17.67 -38.45 -47.08
N ALA A 127 -17.61 -37.13 -47.14
CA ALA A 127 -16.34 -36.44 -47.28
C ALA A 127 -15.43 -36.58 -46.04
N THR A 128 -15.98 -36.91 -44.87
CA THR A 128 -15.29 -36.84 -43.57
C THR A 128 -15.39 -38.11 -42.74
N VAL A 129 -16.15 -39.12 -43.17
CA VAL A 129 -16.24 -40.42 -42.48
C VAL A 129 -16.31 -41.60 -43.44
N ALA A 130 -15.76 -42.73 -43.00
CA ALA A 130 -15.95 -44.05 -43.59
C ALA A 130 -16.52 -45.01 -42.54
N PHE A 131 -17.67 -45.61 -42.82
CA PHE A 131 -18.27 -46.67 -42.00
C PHE A 131 -17.77 -48.02 -42.48
N LEU A 132 -16.92 -48.66 -41.68
CA LEU A 132 -16.26 -49.93 -41.94
C LEU A 132 -17.02 -51.03 -41.18
N VAL A 133 -17.71 -51.92 -41.89
CA VAL A 133 -18.51 -52.99 -41.26
C VAL A 133 -17.76 -54.31 -41.32
N GLN A 134 -17.76 -55.07 -40.23
CA GLN A 134 -17.19 -56.41 -40.15
C GLN A 134 -17.66 -57.30 -41.31
N SER A 135 -16.71 -57.98 -41.95
CA SER A 135 -16.99 -58.93 -43.03
C SER A 135 -17.89 -60.06 -42.52
N GLY A 136 -19.04 -60.25 -43.19
CA GLY A 136 -20.08 -61.18 -42.76
C GLY A 136 -21.24 -60.53 -41.99
N ARG A 137 -21.12 -59.25 -41.62
CA ARG A 137 -22.21 -58.43 -41.08
C ARG A 137 -22.74 -57.45 -42.13
N THR A 138 -23.98 -57.00 -41.97
CA THR A 138 -24.60 -56.05 -42.91
C THR A 138 -25.53 -55.11 -42.15
N LEU A 139 -25.32 -53.81 -42.36
CA LEU A 139 -26.27 -52.76 -41.96
C LEU A 139 -27.15 -52.40 -43.17
N SER A 140 -28.43 -52.10 -42.91
CA SER A 140 -29.33 -51.68 -43.99
C SER A 140 -28.88 -50.34 -44.58
N SER A 141 -29.15 -50.10 -45.86
CA SER A 141 -28.85 -48.83 -46.53
C SER A 141 -29.54 -47.64 -45.84
N THR A 142 -30.74 -47.83 -45.28
CA THR A 142 -31.45 -46.82 -44.50
C THR A 142 -30.69 -46.43 -43.23
N VAL A 143 -30.19 -47.42 -42.47
CA VAL A 143 -29.39 -47.18 -41.26
C VAL A 143 -28.11 -46.42 -41.62
N LEU A 144 -27.36 -46.91 -42.62
CA LEU A 144 -26.12 -46.29 -43.06
C LEU A 144 -26.34 -44.85 -43.57
N GLN A 145 -27.44 -44.60 -44.27
CA GLN A 145 -27.78 -43.25 -44.74
C GLN A 145 -28.15 -42.33 -43.58
N ASN A 146 -28.87 -42.82 -42.57
CA ASN A 146 -29.22 -42.04 -41.39
C ASN A 146 -27.98 -41.72 -40.53
N LEU A 147 -27.08 -42.69 -40.34
CA LEU A 147 -25.81 -42.48 -39.62
C LEU A 147 -24.93 -41.47 -40.36
N ALA A 148 -24.73 -41.63 -41.67
CA ALA A 148 -23.98 -40.67 -42.48
C ALA A 148 -24.60 -39.26 -42.45
N SER A 149 -25.92 -39.16 -42.53
CA SER A 149 -26.62 -37.87 -42.43
C SER A 149 -26.46 -37.23 -41.05
N THR A 150 -26.57 -38.01 -39.98
CA THR A 150 -26.39 -37.53 -38.60
C THR A 150 -24.94 -37.11 -38.35
N TRP A 151 -23.99 -37.84 -38.93
CA TRP A 151 -22.58 -37.48 -38.90
C TRP A 151 -22.33 -36.11 -39.55
N ASP A 152 -22.71 -35.94 -40.81
CA ASP A 152 -22.41 -34.71 -41.57
C ASP A 152 -23.17 -33.48 -41.02
N GLN A 153 -24.40 -33.67 -40.50
CA GLN A 153 -25.26 -32.56 -40.07
C GLN A 153 -25.14 -32.21 -38.58
N THR A 154 -24.67 -33.13 -37.75
CA THR A 154 -24.69 -32.97 -36.29
C THR A 154 -23.35 -33.33 -35.67
N ILE A 155 -22.93 -34.59 -35.74
CA ILE A 155 -21.76 -35.05 -34.98
C ILE A 155 -20.49 -34.34 -35.44
N TYR A 156 -20.13 -34.45 -36.71
CA TYR A 156 -18.89 -33.87 -37.22
C TYR A 156 -18.78 -32.35 -37.00
N PRO A 157 -19.75 -31.51 -37.42
CA PRO A 157 -19.62 -30.06 -37.23
C PRO A 157 -19.62 -29.65 -35.75
N THR A 158 -20.44 -30.27 -34.90
CA THR A 158 -20.45 -29.97 -33.46
C THR A 158 -19.14 -30.39 -32.80
N MET A 159 -18.69 -31.61 -33.04
CA MET A 159 -17.49 -32.16 -32.40
C MET A 159 -16.22 -31.44 -32.81
N THR A 160 -16.07 -31.11 -34.10
CA THR A 160 -14.93 -30.32 -34.57
C THR A 160 -14.96 -28.88 -34.05
N THR A 161 -16.14 -28.29 -33.86
CA THR A 161 -16.24 -26.93 -33.29
C THR A 161 -15.76 -26.87 -31.84
N TYR A 162 -16.15 -27.85 -31.02
CA TYR A 162 -15.89 -27.86 -29.57
C TYR A 162 -14.59 -28.57 -29.19
N PHE A 163 -14.19 -29.61 -29.92
CA PHE A 163 -13.05 -30.46 -29.59
C PHE A 163 -12.03 -30.59 -30.73
N GLY A 164 -12.28 -29.98 -31.89
CA GLY A 164 -11.34 -30.01 -33.01
C GLY A 164 -10.12 -29.13 -32.80
N LYS A 165 -9.06 -29.44 -33.54
CA LYS A 165 -7.81 -28.68 -33.59
C LYS A 165 -7.62 -28.09 -34.98
N ASP A 166 -7.12 -26.84 -35.04
CA ASP A 166 -6.62 -26.29 -36.30
C ASP A 166 -5.18 -26.76 -36.51
N TYR A 167 -5.00 -27.70 -37.43
CA TYR A 167 -3.68 -28.23 -37.81
C TYR A 167 -2.92 -27.31 -38.76
N GLN A 168 -3.48 -26.13 -39.09
CA GLN A 168 -2.92 -25.16 -40.04
C GLN A 168 -2.70 -25.73 -41.44
N ASP A 169 -3.47 -26.76 -41.80
CA ASP A 169 -3.40 -27.47 -43.07
C ASP A 169 -4.51 -27.05 -44.06
N GLY A 170 -5.31 -26.05 -43.68
CA GLY A 170 -6.42 -25.51 -44.48
C GLY A 170 -7.76 -26.22 -44.28
N ARG A 171 -7.84 -27.26 -43.44
CA ARG A 171 -9.13 -27.90 -43.08
C ARG A 171 -9.91 -27.14 -41.99
N GLY A 172 -9.29 -26.16 -41.35
CA GLY A 172 -9.85 -25.48 -40.19
C GLY A 172 -9.82 -26.39 -38.95
N LEU A 173 -10.81 -26.23 -38.06
CA LEU A 173 -10.97 -27.16 -36.94
C LEU A 173 -11.38 -28.54 -37.49
N ALA A 174 -10.52 -29.53 -37.31
CA ALA A 174 -10.72 -30.87 -37.86
C ALA A 174 -10.26 -31.95 -36.87
N PRO A 175 -10.62 -33.22 -37.12
CA PRO A 175 -9.94 -34.36 -36.51
C PRO A 175 -8.49 -34.51 -37.04
N PRO A 176 -7.64 -35.27 -36.32
CA PRO A 176 -6.33 -35.68 -36.86
C PRO A 176 -6.47 -36.39 -38.22
N ASP A 177 -5.40 -36.38 -39.01
CA ASP A 177 -5.25 -37.15 -40.25
C ASP A 177 -3.91 -37.91 -40.22
N ASN A 178 -3.85 -38.94 -39.36
CA ASN A 178 -2.65 -39.72 -39.09
C ASN A 178 -2.44 -40.87 -40.08
N ASP A 179 -3.51 -41.30 -40.78
CA ASP A 179 -3.48 -42.36 -41.79
C ASP A 179 -3.54 -41.87 -43.25
N ASN A 180 -3.60 -40.55 -43.46
CA ASN A 180 -3.69 -39.91 -44.76
C ASN A 180 -4.97 -40.32 -45.54
N ASN A 181 -6.04 -40.71 -44.84
CA ASN A 181 -7.34 -41.04 -45.43
C ASN A 181 -8.36 -39.88 -45.40
N CYS A 182 -8.12 -38.80 -44.65
CA CYS A 182 -9.03 -37.63 -44.54
C CYS A 182 -10.46 -37.93 -44.07
N GLN A 183 -10.75 -39.17 -43.70
CA GLN A 183 -12.04 -39.59 -43.17
C GLN A 183 -11.78 -40.23 -41.81
N VAL A 184 -12.59 -39.90 -40.82
CA VAL A 184 -12.62 -40.68 -39.58
C VAL A 184 -13.19 -42.05 -39.92
N GLU A 185 -12.54 -43.11 -39.44
CA GLU A 185 -13.00 -44.48 -39.61
C GLU A 185 -13.90 -44.88 -38.43
N ILE A 186 -15.16 -45.23 -38.73
CA ILE A 186 -16.07 -45.84 -37.75
C ILE A 186 -16.11 -47.33 -38.02
N VAL A 187 -15.42 -48.10 -37.19
CA VAL A 187 -15.36 -49.57 -37.29
C VAL A 187 -16.51 -50.19 -36.51
N VAL A 188 -17.40 -50.85 -37.23
CA VAL A 188 -18.60 -51.51 -36.69
C VAL A 188 -18.39 -53.02 -36.69
N TYR A 189 -18.24 -53.63 -35.52
CA TYR A 189 -17.98 -55.06 -35.38
C TYR A 189 -18.63 -55.63 -34.12
N ASP A 190 -18.70 -56.96 -34.01
CA ASP A 190 -19.27 -57.62 -32.82
C ASP A 190 -18.31 -57.49 -31.62
N ILE A 191 -18.74 -56.82 -30.56
CA ILE A 191 -18.00 -56.63 -29.30
C ILE A 191 -18.54 -57.60 -28.25
N ASP A 192 -19.72 -57.34 -27.69
CA ASP A 192 -20.31 -58.12 -26.59
C ASP A 192 -21.84 -58.32 -26.70
N GLY A 193 -22.47 -57.85 -27.78
CA GLY A 193 -23.91 -57.95 -28.02
C GLY A 193 -24.61 -56.65 -27.64
N ALA A 194 -25.95 -56.66 -27.59
CA ALA A 194 -26.66 -55.43 -27.26
C ALA A 194 -26.45 -55.05 -25.78
N TYR A 195 -26.26 -53.76 -25.51
CA TYR A 195 -25.97 -53.16 -24.21
C TYR A 195 -24.58 -53.52 -23.66
N ASN A 196 -24.16 -52.83 -22.58
CA ASN A 196 -22.83 -52.88 -21.98
C ASN A 196 -21.80 -52.06 -22.78
N ILE A 197 -20.90 -52.67 -23.55
CA ILE A 197 -19.84 -51.95 -24.27
C ILE A 197 -20.35 -51.52 -25.64
N GLY A 198 -20.92 -50.30 -25.70
CA GLY A 198 -21.44 -49.73 -26.94
C GLY A 198 -20.37 -49.40 -27.97
N GLY A 199 -19.18 -49.02 -27.52
CA GLY A 199 -18.05 -48.62 -28.34
C GLY A 199 -16.79 -48.46 -27.50
N TYR A 200 -15.70 -48.10 -28.17
CA TYR A 200 -14.47 -47.66 -27.51
C TYR A 200 -13.57 -46.87 -28.46
N PHE A 201 -12.74 -46.02 -27.86
CA PHE A 201 -11.56 -45.44 -28.47
C PHE A 201 -10.30 -46.19 -28.03
N SER A 202 -9.33 -46.31 -28.95
CA SER A 202 -8.06 -47.01 -28.69
C SER A 202 -6.87 -46.06 -28.84
N PRO A 203 -6.32 -45.55 -27.72
CA PRO A 203 -5.14 -44.68 -27.74
C PRO A 203 -3.94 -45.32 -28.44
N GLY A 204 -3.79 -46.64 -28.38
CA GLY A 204 -2.70 -47.37 -29.02
C GLY A 204 -2.76 -47.37 -30.55
N THR A 205 -3.93 -47.12 -31.15
CA THR A 205 -4.12 -47.05 -32.60
C THR A 205 -4.14 -45.61 -33.13
N ALA A 206 -4.46 -44.64 -32.26
CA ALA A 206 -4.61 -43.23 -32.60
C ALA A 206 -3.41 -42.60 -33.34
N PRO A 207 -2.13 -42.92 -33.03
CA PRO A 207 -0.98 -42.37 -33.77
C PRO A 207 -0.88 -42.82 -35.23
N THR A 208 -1.68 -43.82 -35.64
CA THR A 208 -1.57 -44.46 -36.95
C THR A 208 -2.87 -44.50 -37.74
N ARG A 209 -4.01 -44.21 -37.10
CA ARG A 209 -5.35 -44.25 -37.69
C ARG A 209 -6.30 -43.34 -36.91
N ASP A 210 -7.16 -42.64 -37.63
CA ASP A 210 -8.19 -41.78 -37.04
C ASP A 210 -9.48 -42.59 -36.91
N VAL A 211 -9.50 -43.49 -35.94
CA VAL A 211 -10.49 -44.58 -35.84
C VAL A 211 -11.21 -44.63 -34.50
N VAL A 212 -12.51 -44.89 -34.55
CA VAL A 212 -13.36 -45.21 -33.39
C VAL A 212 -14.11 -46.52 -33.64
N TYR A 213 -14.44 -47.25 -32.57
CA TYR A 213 -15.04 -48.57 -32.65
C TYR A 213 -16.44 -48.56 -32.03
N VAL A 214 -17.39 -49.23 -32.67
CA VAL A 214 -18.79 -49.29 -32.23
C VAL A 214 -19.29 -50.73 -32.34
N ASP A 215 -20.02 -51.20 -31.33
CA ASP A 215 -20.64 -52.51 -31.37
C ASP A 215 -21.75 -52.60 -32.42
N PHE A 216 -21.75 -53.69 -33.17
CA PHE A 216 -22.70 -53.94 -34.24
C PHE A 216 -24.14 -54.07 -33.73
N ALA A 217 -24.36 -54.61 -32.52
CA ALA A 217 -25.70 -54.75 -31.96
C ALA A 217 -26.24 -53.40 -31.45
N ASP A 218 -25.37 -52.50 -31.00
CA ASP A 218 -25.77 -51.21 -30.42
C ASP A 218 -25.90 -50.06 -31.43
N ILE A 219 -25.17 -50.09 -32.55
CA ILE A 219 -25.16 -48.98 -33.52
C ILE A 219 -26.54 -48.64 -34.12
N THR A 220 -27.48 -49.59 -34.08
CA THR A 220 -28.86 -49.39 -34.58
C THR A 220 -29.86 -48.98 -33.51
N LEU A 221 -29.45 -49.00 -32.23
CA LEU A 221 -30.27 -48.58 -31.10
C LEU A 221 -30.32 -47.06 -31.00
N ALA A 222 -31.23 -46.53 -30.17
CA ALA A 222 -31.44 -45.10 -30.01
C ALA A 222 -30.17 -44.34 -29.56
N TRP A 223 -29.29 -45.02 -28.82
CA TRP A 223 -28.02 -44.50 -28.31
C TRP A 223 -26.81 -44.76 -29.22
N GLY A 224 -26.98 -45.47 -30.35
CA GLY A 224 -25.92 -45.75 -31.32
C GLY A 224 -25.20 -44.51 -31.84
N LYS A 225 -25.96 -43.42 -32.03
CA LYS A 225 -25.42 -42.10 -32.40
C LYS A 225 -24.69 -41.39 -31.25
N SER A 226 -25.12 -41.63 -30.00
CA SER A 226 -24.49 -41.08 -28.80
C SER A 226 -23.12 -41.72 -28.59
N ILE A 227 -23.00 -43.04 -28.80
CA ILE A 227 -21.71 -43.74 -28.80
C ILE A 227 -20.74 -43.10 -29.80
N ILE A 228 -21.17 -42.85 -31.05
CA ILE A 228 -20.28 -42.25 -32.05
C ILE A 228 -19.79 -40.86 -31.61
N ALA A 229 -20.64 -40.04 -30.99
CA ALA A 229 -20.24 -38.72 -30.48
C ALA A 229 -19.26 -38.85 -29.29
N HIS A 230 -19.55 -39.76 -28.36
CA HIS A 230 -18.70 -40.10 -27.22
C HIS A 230 -17.30 -40.54 -27.65
N GLU A 231 -17.21 -41.55 -28.52
CA GLU A 231 -15.92 -42.08 -28.96
C GLU A 231 -15.16 -41.10 -29.85
N LEU A 232 -15.86 -40.27 -30.63
CA LEU A 232 -15.22 -39.21 -31.41
C LEU A 232 -14.62 -38.14 -30.49
N GLN A 233 -15.25 -37.85 -29.35
CA GLN A 233 -14.67 -36.93 -28.37
C GLN A 233 -13.30 -37.42 -27.91
N HIS A 234 -13.16 -38.70 -27.54
CA HIS A 234 -11.88 -39.25 -27.11
C HIS A 234 -10.80 -39.15 -28.20
N LEU A 235 -11.16 -39.43 -29.47
CA LEU A 235 -10.23 -39.28 -30.59
C LEU A 235 -9.73 -37.83 -30.73
N LEU A 236 -10.65 -36.87 -30.63
CA LEU A 236 -10.34 -35.44 -30.76
C LEU A 236 -9.54 -34.92 -29.56
N HIS A 237 -9.91 -35.33 -28.35
CA HIS A 237 -9.21 -34.97 -27.12
C HIS A 237 -7.81 -35.54 -27.10
N ASN A 238 -7.63 -36.83 -27.38
CA ASN A 238 -6.34 -37.49 -27.40
C ASN A 238 -5.35 -36.84 -28.38
N ALA A 239 -5.84 -36.27 -29.48
CA ALA A 239 -5.01 -35.55 -30.45
C ALA A 239 -4.48 -34.18 -29.95
N GLN A 240 -5.08 -33.64 -28.88
CA GLN A 240 -4.71 -32.37 -28.25
C GLN A 240 -4.00 -32.60 -26.91
N ASP A 241 -4.60 -33.38 -26.02
CA ASP A 241 -4.03 -33.83 -24.75
C ASP A 241 -4.24 -35.34 -24.53
N PRO A 242 -3.24 -36.18 -24.85
CA PRO A 242 -3.32 -37.62 -24.64
C PRO A 242 -3.11 -38.06 -23.19
N TYR A 243 -2.81 -37.15 -22.26
CA TYR A 243 -2.47 -37.47 -20.87
C TYR A 243 -3.48 -36.95 -19.84
N GLU A 244 -4.62 -36.41 -20.29
CA GLU A 244 -5.67 -35.91 -19.42
C GLU A 244 -6.23 -37.01 -18.48
N ASN A 245 -6.66 -36.59 -17.28
CA ASN A 245 -7.33 -37.45 -16.32
C ASN A 245 -8.72 -37.88 -16.83
N LEU A 246 -9.02 -39.18 -16.65
CA LEU A 246 -10.24 -39.80 -17.18
C LEU A 246 -11.54 -39.10 -16.77
N TRP A 247 -11.64 -38.56 -15.56
CA TRP A 247 -12.86 -37.88 -15.10
C TRP A 247 -13.21 -36.65 -15.95
N LEU A 248 -12.19 -35.98 -16.50
CA LEU A 248 -12.37 -34.82 -17.38
C LEU A 248 -12.53 -35.24 -18.84
N ASP A 249 -11.81 -36.28 -19.29
CA ASP A 249 -11.97 -36.84 -20.64
C ASP A 249 -13.38 -37.41 -20.85
N GLU A 250 -13.82 -38.31 -19.97
CA GLU A 250 -15.14 -38.94 -20.02
C GLU A 250 -16.26 -37.95 -19.72
N GLY A 251 -16.01 -36.97 -18.85
CA GLY A 251 -16.94 -35.85 -18.64
C GLY A 251 -17.19 -35.06 -19.92
N ASN A 252 -16.13 -34.78 -20.70
CA ASN A 252 -16.25 -34.15 -22.01
C ASN A 252 -16.93 -35.05 -23.04
N ALA A 253 -16.76 -36.37 -22.95
CA ALA A 253 -17.45 -37.34 -23.80
C ALA A 253 -18.98 -37.33 -23.60
N ASP A 254 -19.45 -37.21 -22.36
CA ASP A 254 -20.88 -37.01 -22.07
C ASP A 254 -21.37 -35.61 -22.51
N VAL A 255 -20.53 -34.57 -22.35
CA VAL A 255 -20.82 -33.24 -22.91
C VAL A 255 -20.96 -33.28 -24.43
N ALA A 256 -20.16 -34.10 -25.13
CA ALA A 256 -20.28 -34.30 -26.57
C ALA A 256 -21.64 -34.85 -26.98
N ILE A 257 -22.17 -35.82 -26.22
CA ILE A 257 -23.53 -36.34 -26.43
C ILE A 257 -24.55 -35.21 -26.22
N TYR A 258 -24.42 -34.45 -25.14
CA TYR A 258 -25.33 -33.34 -24.82
C TYR A 258 -25.35 -32.26 -25.91
N LEU A 259 -24.17 -31.87 -26.40
CA LEU A 259 -24.05 -30.87 -27.46
C LEU A 259 -24.65 -31.35 -28.79
N CYS A 260 -24.56 -32.65 -29.09
CA CYS A 260 -25.10 -33.21 -30.33
C CYS A 260 -26.62 -33.42 -30.25
N PHE A 261 -27.15 -33.89 -29.12
CA PHE A 261 -28.50 -34.45 -29.05
C PHE A 261 -29.36 -33.92 -27.90
N GLY A 262 -28.82 -33.07 -27.04
CA GLY A 262 -29.48 -32.59 -25.82
C GLY A 262 -29.56 -33.66 -24.74
N ALA A 263 -30.43 -33.44 -23.75
CA ALA A 263 -30.66 -34.40 -22.67
C ALA A 263 -31.30 -35.70 -23.22
N ASP A 264 -30.70 -36.85 -22.90
CA ASP A 264 -31.27 -38.16 -23.19
C ASP A 264 -31.30 -39.06 -21.94
N GLY A 265 -31.84 -40.27 -22.08
CA GLY A 265 -31.97 -41.21 -20.96
C GLY A 265 -30.63 -41.73 -20.43
N THR A 266 -29.59 -41.77 -21.26
CA THR A 266 -28.24 -42.20 -20.86
C THR A 266 -27.60 -41.12 -20.00
N LEU A 267 -27.58 -39.87 -20.47
CA LEU A 267 -27.05 -38.74 -19.71
C LEU A 267 -27.81 -38.54 -18.40
N ALA A 268 -29.14 -38.67 -18.42
CA ALA A 268 -29.95 -38.59 -17.20
C ALA A 268 -29.60 -39.71 -16.24
N GLY A 269 -29.31 -40.92 -16.73
CA GLY A 269 -28.84 -42.05 -15.93
C GLY A 269 -27.46 -41.79 -15.30
N HIS A 270 -26.52 -41.23 -16.05
CA HIS A 270 -25.18 -40.88 -15.57
C HIS A 270 -25.26 -39.79 -14.49
N LEU A 271 -25.79 -38.60 -14.83
CA LEU A 271 -25.88 -37.45 -13.92
C LEU A 271 -26.66 -37.80 -12.65
N ASN A 272 -27.84 -38.41 -12.78
CA ASN A 272 -28.66 -38.75 -11.61
C ASN A 272 -28.02 -39.84 -10.76
N GLY A 273 -27.24 -40.75 -11.37
CA GLY A 273 -26.44 -41.72 -10.64
C GLY A 273 -25.44 -41.05 -9.70
N TRP A 274 -24.82 -39.95 -10.13
CA TRP A 274 -23.95 -39.16 -9.27
C TRP A 274 -24.72 -38.29 -8.27
N THR A 275 -25.77 -37.56 -8.67
CA THR A 275 -26.47 -36.66 -7.73
C THR A 275 -27.25 -37.41 -6.63
N GLN A 276 -27.54 -38.70 -6.82
CA GLN A 276 -28.05 -39.60 -5.78
C GLN A 276 -26.95 -40.22 -4.91
N GLN A 277 -25.69 -40.22 -5.38
CA GLN A 277 -24.51 -40.76 -4.71
C GLN A 277 -23.38 -39.73 -4.72
N SER A 278 -23.69 -38.48 -4.36
CA SER A 278 -22.78 -37.35 -4.52
C SER A 278 -21.55 -37.47 -3.62
N ASP A 279 -21.54 -38.42 -2.68
CA ASP A 279 -20.39 -38.80 -1.88
C ASP A 279 -19.26 -39.44 -2.68
N LEU A 280 -19.52 -39.84 -3.92
CA LEU A 280 -18.49 -40.27 -4.85
C LEU A 280 -17.75 -39.07 -5.43
N SER A 281 -16.45 -39.25 -5.63
CA SER A 281 -15.55 -38.19 -6.10
C SER A 281 -15.92 -37.65 -7.48
N VAL A 282 -15.72 -36.36 -7.69
CA VAL A 282 -15.64 -35.78 -9.05
C VAL A 282 -14.25 -35.98 -9.69
N ARG A 283 -13.21 -36.21 -8.88
CA ARG A 283 -11.80 -36.22 -9.30
C ARG A 283 -11.17 -37.62 -9.35
N TRP A 284 -11.94 -38.66 -9.04
CA TRP A 284 -11.50 -40.07 -9.10
C TRP A 284 -12.38 -40.88 -10.04
N TRP A 285 -11.72 -41.58 -10.97
CA TRP A 285 -12.40 -42.42 -11.96
C TRP A 285 -12.24 -43.91 -11.67
N ASN A 286 -13.36 -44.63 -11.48
CA ASN A 286 -13.38 -46.08 -11.26
C ASN A 286 -14.44 -46.80 -12.11
N GLN A 287 -14.77 -46.24 -13.28
CA GLN A 287 -15.72 -46.77 -14.26
C GLN A 287 -17.15 -47.01 -13.71
N ARG A 288 -17.54 -46.28 -12.67
CA ARG A 288 -18.89 -46.34 -12.11
C ARG A 288 -19.80 -45.44 -12.95
N ASN A 289 -21.07 -45.79 -13.08
CA ASN A 289 -22.06 -44.94 -13.76
C ASN A 289 -22.09 -43.50 -13.21
N ALA A 290 -21.86 -43.33 -11.90
CA ALA A 290 -21.77 -42.02 -11.27
C ALA A 290 -20.51 -41.23 -11.65
N ASP A 291 -19.40 -41.89 -12.03
CA ASP A 291 -18.17 -41.18 -12.42
C ASP A 291 -18.40 -40.38 -13.72
N TYR A 292 -19.13 -40.96 -14.68
CA TYR A 292 -19.57 -40.26 -15.90
C TYR A 292 -20.42 -39.03 -15.55
N GLY A 293 -21.41 -39.21 -14.67
CA GLY A 293 -22.30 -38.13 -14.23
C GLY A 293 -21.57 -36.98 -13.52
N ALA A 294 -20.58 -37.32 -12.69
CA ALA A 294 -19.75 -36.36 -11.96
C ALA A 294 -18.94 -35.49 -12.92
N GLY A 295 -18.23 -36.12 -13.86
CA GLY A 295 -17.45 -35.44 -14.89
C GLY A 295 -18.33 -34.58 -15.81
N PHE A 296 -19.47 -35.12 -16.25
CA PHE A 296 -20.43 -34.42 -17.11
C PHE A 296 -20.95 -33.13 -16.47
N VAL A 297 -21.51 -33.22 -15.26
CA VAL A 297 -22.15 -32.06 -14.61
C VAL A 297 -21.11 -31.01 -14.20
N PHE A 298 -19.91 -31.43 -13.79
CA PHE A 298 -18.82 -30.50 -13.49
C PHE A 298 -18.34 -29.77 -14.74
N THR A 299 -18.14 -30.49 -15.84
CA THR A 299 -17.72 -29.88 -17.12
C THR A 299 -18.79 -28.93 -17.68
N MET A 300 -20.07 -29.29 -17.55
CA MET A 300 -21.17 -28.38 -17.88
C MET A 300 -21.18 -27.11 -17.02
N TYR A 301 -20.85 -27.20 -15.73
CA TYR A 301 -20.71 -26.02 -14.86
C TYR A 301 -19.58 -25.09 -15.35
N LEU A 302 -18.43 -25.65 -15.73
CA LEU A 302 -17.33 -24.87 -16.31
C LEU A 302 -17.74 -24.20 -17.62
N ALA A 303 -18.41 -24.94 -18.51
CA ALA A 303 -18.89 -24.42 -19.78
C ALA A 303 -19.86 -23.26 -19.57
N ASP A 304 -20.86 -23.40 -18.71
CA ASP A 304 -21.87 -22.38 -18.45
C ASP A 304 -21.27 -21.06 -17.95
N HIS A 305 -20.24 -21.14 -17.12
CA HIS A 305 -19.73 -19.95 -16.43
C HIS A 305 -18.48 -19.32 -17.04
N LEU A 306 -17.70 -20.05 -17.84
CA LEU A 306 -16.39 -19.64 -18.36
C LEU A 306 -16.35 -19.39 -19.88
N GLY A 307 -17.48 -19.52 -20.58
CA GLY A 307 -17.60 -19.09 -21.98
C GLY A 307 -18.09 -20.14 -22.97
N GLY A 308 -18.81 -21.15 -22.51
CA GLY A 308 -19.46 -22.17 -23.33
C GLY A 308 -18.44 -23.05 -24.06
N GLY A 309 -18.75 -23.37 -25.32
CA GLY A 309 -17.92 -24.24 -26.16
C GLY A 309 -16.46 -23.84 -26.31
N PRO A 310 -16.14 -22.55 -26.53
CA PRO A 310 -14.76 -22.10 -26.53
C PRO A 310 -14.00 -22.42 -25.24
N ALA A 311 -14.66 -22.34 -24.08
CA ALA A 311 -14.03 -22.66 -22.79
C ALA A 311 -13.71 -24.16 -22.67
N VAL A 312 -14.64 -25.02 -23.11
CA VAL A 312 -14.42 -26.47 -23.22
C VAL A 312 -13.25 -26.79 -24.16
N ARG A 313 -13.18 -26.12 -25.31
CA ARG A 313 -12.06 -26.29 -26.25
C ARG A 313 -10.73 -25.86 -25.64
N GLN A 314 -10.71 -24.74 -24.91
CA GLN A 314 -9.51 -24.27 -24.22
C GLN A 314 -9.06 -25.27 -23.14
N LEU A 315 -10.01 -25.87 -22.41
CA LEU A 315 -9.72 -26.90 -21.42
C LEU A 315 -9.04 -28.10 -22.05
N VAL A 316 -9.60 -28.62 -23.15
CA VAL A 316 -9.06 -29.76 -23.91
C VAL A 316 -7.72 -29.46 -24.61
N GLN A 317 -7.40 -28.17 -24.80
CA GLN A 317 -6.13 -27.71 -25.38
C GLN A 317 -5.04 -27.47 -24.35
N ASP A 318 -5.39 -27.39 -23.07
CA ASP A 318 -4.41 -27.19 -22.00
C ASP A 318 -3.69 -28.51 -21.74
N SER A 319 -2.37 -28.50 -21.82
CA SER A 319 -1.54 -29.68 -21.48
C SER A 319 -1.40 -29.91 -19.98
N ALA A 320 -1.95 -29.01 -19.15
CA ALA A 320 -2.04 -29.20 -17.71
C ALA A 320 -3.24 -30.10 -17.39
N THR A 321 -2.99 -31.20 -16.70
CA THR A 321 -4.00 -32.23 -16.45
C THR A 321 -4.86 -31.94 -15.21
N GLY A 322 -6.10 -32.39 -15.24
CA GLY A 322 -7.02 -32.46 -14.11
C GLY A 322 -7.37 -31.09 -13.53
N GLY A 323 -7.34 -30.98 -12.20
CA GLY A 323 -7.71 -29.77 -11.49
C GLY A 323 -6.84 -28.55 -11.84
N LEU A 324 -5.59 -28.76 -12.29
CA LEU A 324 -4.73 -27.66 -12.71
C LEU A 324 -5.19 -27.02 -14.02
N GLY A 325 -5.63 -27.82 -15.01
CA GLY A 325 -6.24 -27.31 -16.24
C GLY A 325 -7.54 -26.53 -15.95
N VAL A 326 -8.33 -26.99 -14.98
CA VAL A 326 -9.53 -26.29 -14.52
C VAL A 326 -9.20 -24.94 -13.87
N GLU A 327 -8.17 -24.89 -13.00
CA GLU A 327 -7.69 -23.63 -12.41
C GLU A 327 -7.19 -22.65 -13.48
N ASN A 328 -6.42 -23.13 -14.45
CA ASN A 328 -5.95 -22.31 -15.58
C ASN A 328 -7.11 -21.70 -16.37
N LEU A 329 -8.14 -22.50 -16.67
CA LEU A 329 -9.34 -22.04 -17.37
C LEU A 329 -10.10 -20.99 -16.55
N ALA A 330 -10.27 -21.20 -15.23
CA ALA A 330 -10.96 -20.24 -14.37
C ALA A 330 -10.20 -18.92 -14.22
N LEU A 331 -8.87 -18.96 -14.24
CA LEU A 331 -8.01 -17.78 -14.19
C LEU A 331 -7.95 -17.03 -15.52
N SER A 332 -8.06 -17.73 -16.64
CA SER A 332 -7.99 -17.14 -17.98
C SER A 332 -9.11 -17.65 -18.90
N PRO A 333 -10.39 -17.36 -18.60
CA PRO A 333 -11.51 -17.87 -19.39
C PRO A 333 -11.58 -17.18 -20.76
N VAL A 334 -12.04 -17.90 -21.79
CA VAL A 334 -12.23 -17.34 -23.15
C VAL A 334 -13.15 -16.12 -23.12
N SER A 335 -14.16 -16.14 -22.24
CA SER A 335 -15.04 -15.00 -22.02
C SER A 335 -15.52 -14.97 -20.57
N GLY A 336 -15.60 -13.77 -19.99
CA GLY A 336 -16.04 -13.59 -18.60
C GLY A 336 -14.95 -12.98 -17.72
N GLN A 337 -15.20 -12.97 -16.41
CA GLN A 337 -14.26 -12.42 -15.44
C GLN A 337 -13.31 -13.51 -14.94
N SER A 338 -12.01 -13.21 -14.90
CA SER A 338 -11.00 -14.07 -14.26
C SER A 338 -11.37 -14.35 -12.80
N GLY A 339 -11.40 -15.62 -12.42
CA GLY A 339 -11.76 -16.07 -11.08
C GLY A 339 -13.26 -15.98 -10.75
N LYS A 340 -14.15 -15.85 -11.76
CA LYS A 340 -15.61 -15.69 -11.55
C LYS A 340 -16.22 -16.78 -10.65
N ILE A 341 -15.78 -18.03 -10.84
CA ILE A 341 -16.27 -19.19 -10.07
C ILE A 341 -15.29 -19.63 -8.98
N GLY A 342 -14.20 -18.90 -8.74
CA GLY A 342 -13.07 -19.31 -7.90
C GLY A 342 -11.74 -19.26 -8.64
N ARG A 343 -10.64 -19.14 -7.89
CA ARG A 343 -9.25 -19.09 -8.38
C ARG A 343 -8.47 -20.36 -8.09
N THR A 344 -8.91 -21.14 -7.11
CA THR A 344 -8.34 -22.44 -6.74
C THR A 344 -9.37 -23.53 -6.97
N MET A 345 -8.93 -24.78 -7.13
CA MET A 345 -9.84 -25.91 -7.27
C MET A 345 -10.81 -26.03 -6.09
N GLY A 346 -10.38 -25.71 -4.87
CA GLY A 346 -11.25 -25.68 -3.69
C GLY A 346 -12.38 -24.66 -3.79
N GLU A 347 -12.08 -23.44 -4.21
CA GLU A 347 -13.09 -22.38 -4.42
C GLU A 347 -14.05 -22.71 -5.57
N ILE A 348 -13.52 -23.26 -6.68
CA ILE A 348 -14.31 -23.70 -7.83
C ILE A 348 -15.27 -24.80 -7.43
N PHE A 349 -14.76 -25.80 -6.70
CA PHE A 349 -15.55 -26.91 -6.21
C PHE A 349 -16.59 -26.49 -5.17
N ALA A 350 -16.27 -25.53 -4.29
CA ALA A 350 -17.24 -24.96 -3.35
C ALA A 350 -18.44 -24.37 -4.09
N ASN A 351 -18.20 -23.51 -5.08
CA ASN A 351 -19.28 -22.89 -5.86
C ASN A 351 -20.05 -23.91 -6.72
N PHE A 352 -19.35 -24.86 -7.33
CA PHE A 352 -19.97 -25.98 -8.05
C PHE A 352 -20.87 -26.82 -7.12
N SER A 353 -20.43 -27.11 -5.89
CA SER A 353 -21.20 -27.91 -4.93
C SER A 353 -22.51 -27.23 -4.54
N ILE A 354 -22.49 -25.90 -4.42
CA ILE A 354 -23.69 -25.09 -4.22
C ILE A 354 -24.60 -25.20 -5.45
N ALA A 355 -24.07 -24.96 -6.65
CA ALA A 355 -24.84 -25.05 -7.89
C ALA A 355 -25.50 -26.42 -8.08
N ALA A 356 -24.75 -27.51 -7.88
CA ALA A 356 -25.25 -28.87 -7.98
C ALA A 356 -26.30 -29.22 -6.91
N THR A 357 -26.27 -28.55 -5.75
CA THR A 357 -27.24 -28.78 -4.65
C THR A 357 -28.52 -27.97 -4.81
N ILE A 358 -28.42 -26.68 -5.18
CA ILE A 358 -29.57 -25.77 -5.14
C ILE A 358 -30.02 -25.23 -6.49
N ASP A 359 -29.23 -25.39 -7.56
CA ASP A 359 -29.50 -24.92 -8.93
C ASP A 359 -30.38 -23.66 -8.98
N SER A 360 -29.77 -22.54 -8.59
CA SER A 360 -30.39 -21.24 -8.41
C SER A 360 -30.11 -20.33 -9.60
N ASP A 361 -31.10 -19.53 -9.99
CA ASP A 361 -30.95 -18.48 -11.00
C ASP A 361 -29.94 -17.38 -10.59
N GLN A 362 -29.44 -17.41 -9.35
CA GLN A 362 -28.46 -16.44 -8.85
C GLN A 362 -27.03 -16.75 -9.31
N GLY A 363 -26.66 -16.19 -10.45
CA GLY A 363 -25.27 -16.07 -10.87
C GLY A 363 -24.58 -17.43 -10.99
N ILE A 364 -23.59 -17.67 -10.13
CA ILE A 364 -22.75 -18.88 -10.14
C ILE A 364 -23.36 -20.06 -9.37
N TYR A 365 -24.52 -19.88 -8.72
CA TYR A 365 -25.14 -20.92 -7.90
C TYR A 365 -26.17 -21.77 -8.64
N GLY A 366 -26.10 -21.82 -9.97
CA GLY A 366 -26.93 -22.69 -10.80
C GLY A 366 -26.38 -22.86 -12.21
N PHE A 367 -27.17 -23.57 -13.02
CA PHE A 367 -26.86 -23.92 -14.39
C PHE A 367 -27.76 -23.13 -15.35
N SER A 368 -27.19 -22.66 -16.46
CA SER A 368 -27.92 -21.96 -17.52
C SER A 368 -28.32 -22.91 -18.63
N ASN A 369 -27.50 -23.93 -18.90
CA ASN A 369 -27.74 -24.91 -19.96
C ASN A 369 -28.30 -26.23 -19.42
N LEU A 370 -28.36 -26.44 -18.11
CA LEU A 370 -29.02 -27.59 -17.48
C LEU A 370 -30.15 -27.11 -16.57
N ASP A 371 -31.25 -27.87 -16.53
CA ASP A 371 -32.33 -27.68 -15.56
C ASP A 371 -32.31 -28.86 -14.59
N LEU A 372 -31.80 -28.63 -13.36
CA LEU A 372 -31.71 -29.66 -12.35
C LEU A 372 -32.98 -29.63 -11.49
N ASN A 373 -33.77 -30.69 -11.58
CA ASN A 373 -35.00 -30.84 -10.83
C ASN A 373 -34.72 -31.18 -9.35
N PRO A 374 -35.57 -30.76 -8.39
CA PRO A 374 -35.40 -31.12 -6.98
C PRO A 374 -35.46 -32.62 -6.66
N ALA A 375 -36.05 -33.42 -7.55
CA ALA A 375 -36.17 -34.86 -7.39
C ALA A 375 -35.82 -35.57 -8.70
N CYS A 376 -35.17 -36.73 -8.57
CA CYS A 376 -34.78 -37.55 -9.71
C CYS A 376 -35.98 -38.32 -10.26
N GLY A 377 -36.16 -38.31 -11.59
CA GLY A 377 -37.22 -39.06 -12.26
C GLY A 377 -37.06 -39.10 -13.78
N GLY A 378 -37.43 -40.22 -14.40
CA GLY A 378 -37.48 -40.34 -15.86
C GLY A 378 -36.18 -39.93 -16.58
N SER A 379 -36.32 -39.08 -17.60
CA SER A 379 -35.22 -38.53 -18.42
C SER A 379 -34.83 -37.10 -18.02
N THR A 380 -35.15 -36.66 -16.80
CA THR A 380 -34.80 -35.31 -16.31
C THR A 380 -33.58 -35.37 -15.39
N PHE A 381 -32.73 -34.35 -15.45
CA PHE A 381 -31.63 -34.18 -14.51
C PHE A 381 -32.16 -33.73 -13.15
N CYS A 382 -31.56 -34.20 -12.06
CA CYS A 382 -31.87 -33.76 -10.70
C CYS A 382 -30.66 -33.18 -9.97
N ARG A 383 -30.94 -32.32 -8.99
CA ARG A 383 -29.96 -31.78 -8.04
C ARG A 383 -29.44 -32.87 -7.12
N ILE A 384 -28.33 -32.59 -6.44
CA ILE A 384 -27.83 -33.43 -5.35
C ILE A 384 -28.95 -33.69 -4.34
N THR A 385 -29.21 -34.96 -4.06
CA THR A 385 -30.19 -35.37 -3.06
C THR A 385 -29.58 -35.18 -1.67
N PRO A 386 -30.21 -34.42 -0.76
CA PRO A 386 -29.70 -34.28 0.60
C PRO A 386 -29.54 -35.64 1.28
N ALA A 387 -28.40 -35.86 1.91
CA ALA A 387 -28.10 -37.06 2.67
C ALA A 387 -29.07 -37.24 3.85
N ASP A 388 -29.53 -36.13 4.43
CA ASP A 388 -30.60 -36.12 5.41
C ASP A 388 -31.34 -34.76 5.38
N THR A 389 -32.55 -34.72 5.91
CA THR A 389 -33.37 -33.50 6.00
C THR A 389 -34.08 -33.43 7.33
N ASN A 390 -33.99 -32.29 8.03
CA ASN A 390 -34.76 -32.04 9.24
C ASN A 390 -35.74 -30.87 9.10
N SER A 391 -36.93 -31.05 9.66
CA SER A 391 -37.97 -30.02 9.78
C SER A 391 -38.71 -30.06 11.12
N ASP A 392 -38.30 -30.95 12.04
CA ASP A 392 -38.84 -31.05 13.41
C ASP A 392 -37.76 -30.61 14.41
N TRP A 393 -38.09 -29.60 15.22
CA TRP A 393 -37.18 -29.02 16.22
C TRP A 393 -37.70 -29.17 17.65
N SER A 394 -38.46 -30.24 17.91
CA SER A 394 -38.89 -30.60 19.26
C SER A 394 -37.71 -31.05 20.15
N THR A 395 -36.66 -31.60 19.55
CA THR A 395 -35.38 -31.95 20.19
C THR A 395 -34.20 -31.49 19.33
N PRO A 396 -32.98 -31.40 19.87
CA PRO A 396 -31.77 -31.34 19.05
C PRO A 396 -31.75 -32.52 18.06
N TRP A 397 -31.22 -32.27 16.87
CA TRP A 397 -31.15 -33.22 15.78
C TRP A 397 -29.70 -33.61 15.51
N SER A 398 -29.46 -34.86 15.14
CA SER A 398 -28.16 -35.34 14.68
C SER A 398 -28.30 -36.39 13.59
N SER A 399 -27.32 -36.45 12.69
CA SER A 399 -27.21 -37.46 11.65
C SER A 399 -25.74 -37.84 11.50
N THR A 400 -25.44 -39.15 11.57
CA THR A 400 -24.09 -39.67 11.78
C THR A 400 -23.71 -40.75 10.76
N GLY A 401 -22.42 -40.93 10.50
CA GLY A 401 -21.89 -42.01 9.68
C GLY A 401 -21.90 -41.71 8.19
N HIS A 402 -21.83 -40.44 7.79
CA HIS A 402 -21.87 -40.03 6.39
C HIS A 402 -20.47 -40.11 5.77
N THR A 403 -20.18 -41.22 5.10
CA THR A 403 -18.92 -41.40 4.37
C THR A 403 -18.91 -40.61 3.07
N MET A 404 -17.74 -40.13 2.67
CA MET A 404 -17.47 -39.57 1.34
C MET A 404 -16.03 -39.80 0.87
N GLU A 405 -15.88 -39.92 -0.44
CA GLU A 405 -14.59 -39.92 -1.11
C GLU A 405 -14.02 -38.50 -1.16
N GLY A 406 -12.71 -38.38 -1.38
CA GLY A 406 -12.09 -37.09 -1.67
C GLY A 406 -12.83 -36.41 -2.83
N TRP A 407 -13.17 -35.14 -2.69
CA TRP A 407 -13.96 -34.36 -3.65
C TRP A 407 -15.35 -34.95 -3.93
N GLY A 408 -15.90 -35.72 -2.98
CA GLY A 408 -17.32 -36.02 -2.86
C GLY A 408 -18.04 -35.01 -1.96
N ILE A 409 -19.37 -34.94 -2.08
CA ILE A 409 -20.25 -33.97 -1.45
C ILE A 409 -21.32 -34.68 -0.62
N ARG A 410 -21.56 -34.20 0.60
CA ARG A 410 -22.78 -34.45 1.37
C ARG A 410 -23.49 -33.14 1.64
N SER A 411 -24.80 -33.09 1.36
CA SER A 411 -25.64 -31.95 1.70
C SER A 411 -26.72 -32.34 2.71
N PHE A 412 -27.05 -31.43 3.62
CA PHE A 412 -28.08 -31.61 4.65
C PHE A 412 -29.04 -30.45 4.60
N LYS A 413 -30.34 -30.73 4.57
CA LYS A 413 -31.38 -29.69 4.45
C LYS A 413 -32.08 -29.46 5.78
N PHE A 414 -32.25 -28.20 6.15
CA PHE A 414 -32.92 -27.76 7.37
C PHE A 414 -34.02 -26.75 7.02
N THR A 415 -35.25 -27.00 7.50
CA THR A 415 -36.35 -26.03 7.43
C THR A 415 -36.98 -25.85 8.82
N PRO A 416 -37.60 -24.71 9.14
CA PRO A 416 -38.14 -24.47 10.49
C PRO A 416 -39.38 -25.31 10.81
N GLY A 417 -40.06 -25.86 9.79
CA GLY A 417 -41.29 -26.61 9.95
C GLY A 417 -42.35 -25.84 10.74
N ALA A 418 -42.92 -26.47 11.78
CA ALA A 418 -43.90 -25.85 12.67
C ALA A 418 -43.28 -25.12 13.88
N ALA A 419 -41.96 -25.06 13.98
CA ALA A 419 -41.28 -24.50 15.13
C ALA A 419 -41.34 -22.96 15.11
N SER A 420 -41.41 -22.33 16.29
CA SER A 420 -41.29 -20.86 16.39
C SER A 420 -39.93 -20.38 15.89
N PRO A 421 -39.73 -19.10 15.55
CA PRO A 421 -38.41 -18.60 15.17
C PRO A 421 -37.41 -18.70 16.32
N ALA A 422 -36.21 -19.20 16.05
CA ALA A 422 -35.01 -19.02 16.88
C ALA A 422 -33.76 -19.36 16.08
N PRO A 423 -32.59 -18.80 16.41
CA PRO A 423 -31.33 -19.10 15.72
C PRO A 423 -31.06 -20.61 15.63
N LEU A 424 -30.55 -21.04 14.48
CA LEU A 424 -30.09 -22.40 14.25
C LEU A 424 -28.58 -22.46 14.44
N THR A 425 -28.11 -23.31 15.36
CA THR A 425 -26.69 -23.64 15.52
C THR A 425 -26.44 -25.04 14.99
N LEU A 426 -25.29 -25.24 14.36
CA LEU A 426 -24.87 -26.53 13.82
C LEU A 426 -23.40 -26.78 14.09
N ARG A 427 -23.07 -28.07 14.19
CA ARG A 427 -21.72 -28.59 14.34
C ARG A 427 -21.54 -29.75 13.38
N VAL A 428 -20.46 -29.74 12.62
CA VAL A 428 -20.02 -30.85 11.78
C VAL A 428 -18.69 -31.35 12.36
N THR A 429 -18.58 -32.65 12.58
CA THR A 429 -17.34 -33.29 13.03
C THR A 429 -16.88 -34.31 12.02
N SER A 430 -15.59 -34.33 11.70
CA SER A 430 -14.99 -35.29 10.78
C SER A 430 -14.01 -36.25 11.48
N ASP A 431 -13.85 -37.44 10.92
CA ASP A 431 -12.85 -38.41 11.39
C ASP A 431 -11.42 -38.11 10.90
N VAL A 432 -11.29 -37.45 9.74
CA VAL A 432 -10.03 -36.99 9.14
C VAL A 432 -10.03 -35.49 8.87
N SER A 433 -8.85 -34.93 8.63
CA SER A 433 -8.67 -33.51 8.30
C SER A 433 -8.95 -33.22 6.82
N ASN A 434 -8.97 -31.93 6.44
CA ASN A 434 -9.22 -31.43 5.07
C ASN A 434 -10.66 -31.61 4.60
N PHE A 435 -11.62 -31.57 5.51
CA PHE A 435 -13.00 -31.26 5.16
C PHE A 435 -13.17 -29.75 5.09
N ASP A 436 -13.98 -29.32 4.14
CA ASP A 436 -14.47 -27.96 4.01
C ASP A 436 -15.99 -28.00 3.84
N GLY A 437 -16.64 -26.87 4.06
CA GLY A 437 -18.07 -26.78 3.86
C GLY A 437 -18.58 -25.36 3.72
N VAL A 438 -19.86 -25.26 3.40
CA VAL A 438 -20.57 -24.01 3.28
C VAL A 438 -22.01 -24.18 3.75
N LEU A 439 -22.50 -23.19 4.49
CA LEU A 439 -23.92 -23.00 4.72
C LEU A 439 -24.49 -22.14 3.62
N VAL A 440 -25.60 -22.60 3.05
CA VAL A 440 -26.36 -21.88 2.04
C VAL A 440 -27.76 -21.70 2.55
N TYR A 441 -28.26 -20.48 2.64
CA TYR A 441 -29.55 -20.22 3.25
C TYR A 441 -30.36 -19.19 2.51
N LYS A 442 -31.67 -19.41 2.46
CA LYS A 442 -32.62 -18.64 1.67
C LYS A 442 -33.31 -17.59 2.51
N SER A 443 -33.29 -16.36 2.05
CA SER A 443 -34.04 -15.26 2.64
C SER A 443 -35.54 -15.42 2.38
N THR A 444 -36.35 -15.30 3.42
CA THR A 444 -37.82 -15.32 3.32
C THR A 444 -38.40 -14.07 2.67
N ALA A 445 -37.64 -12.97 2.64
CA ALA A 445 -38.13 -11.67 2.20
C ALA A 445 -38.07 -11.50 0.67
N ASP A 446 -36.98 -11.94 0.05
CA ASP A 446 -36.69 -11.76 -1.37
C ASP A 446 -36.36 -13.08 -2.09
N GLY A 447 -36.28 -14.20 -1.37
CA GLY A 447 -35.96 -15.51 -1.95
C GLY A 447 -34.49 -15.69 -2.33
N LEU A 448 -33.63 -14.72 -2.01
CA LEU A 448 -32.20 -14.77 -2.34
C LEU A 448 -31.45 -15.72 -1.40
N TRP A 449 -30.54 -16.48 -1.98
CA TRP A 449 -29.57 -17.33 -1.30
C TRP A 449 -28.36 -16.51 -0.84
N SER A 450 -27.93 -16.77 0.39
CA SER A 450 -26.70 -16.27 1.00
C SER A 450 -25.84 -17.44 1.44
N THR A 451 -24.53 -17.24 1.48
CA THR A 451 -23.56 -18.25 1.89
C THR A 451 -22.79 -17.84 3.14
N GLN A 452 -22.30 -18.82 3.89
CA GLN A 452 -21.38 -18.66 5.01
C GLN A 452 -20.47 -19.88 5.05
N ASP A 453 -19.16 -19.68 5.05
CA ASP A 453 -18.21 -20.80 5.09
C ASP A 453 -18.29 -21.58 6.41
N LEU A 454 -18.04 -22.88 6.32
CA LEU A 454 -17.89 -23.78 7.46
C LEU A 454 -16.44 -24.19 7.60
N ASP A 455 -15.69 -23.38 8.34
CA ASP A 455 -14.27 -23.60 8.55
C ASP A 455 -14.02 -24.72 9.56
N PHE A 456 -13.36 -25.79 9.11
CA PHE A 456 -12.98 -26.90 9.98
C PHE A 456 -11.70 -26.58 10.75
N THR A 457 -11.81 -26.48 12.08
CA THR A 457 -10.67 -26.38 12.98
C THR A 457 -10.61 -27.62 13.87
N ASN A 458 -9.49 -28.35 13.83
CA ASN A 458 -9.33 -29.62 14.55
C ASN A 458 -10.47 -30.62 14.26
N ASN A 459 -10.82 -30.76 12.97
CA ASN A 459 -11.89 -31.66 12.48
C ASN A 459 -13.31 -31.30 12.98
N VAL A 460 -13.53 -30.06 13.42
CA VAL A 460 -14.84 -29.56 13.81
C VAL A 460 -15.11 -28.24 13.09
N ALA A 461 -16.25 -28.14 12.43
CA ALA A 461 -16.80 -26.89 11.93
C ALA A 461 -18.10 -26.57 12.64
N THR A 462 -18.39 -25.30 12.84
CA THR A 462 -19.63 -24.84 13.47
C THR A 462 -20.23 -23.69 12.69
N GLY A 463 -21.55 -23.61 12.68
CA GLY A 463 -22.26 -22.56 11.97
C GLY A 463 -23.48 -22.05 12.74
N LEU A 464 -23.92 -20.85 12.37
CA LEU A 464 -24.98 -20.14 13.08
C LEU A 464 -25.85 -19.31 12.13
N ILE A 465 -27.11 -19.68 11.99
CA ILE A 465 -28.12 -18.93 11.25
C ILE A 465 -29.04 -18.20 12.23
N GLN A 466 -28.72 -16.93 12.49
CA GLN A 466 -29.44 -16.06 13.44
C GLN A 466 -30.93 -15.89 13.10
N GLY A 467 -31.28 -15.88 11.81
CA GLY A 467 -32.62 -15.59 11.29
C GLY A 467 -33.56 -16.79 11.12
N PHE A 468 -33.17 -17.99 11.57
CA PHE A 468 -33.88 -19.22 11.24
C PHE A 468 -35.34 -19.25 11.76
N GLY A 469 -36.28 -19.50 10.84
CA GLY A 469 -37.72 -19.48 11.06
C GLY A 469 -38.39 -18.10 10.95
N ASN A 470 -37.63 -17.02 10.76
CA ASN A 470 -38.19 -15.66 10.55
C ASN A 470 -37.64 -14.99 9.28
N LEU A 471 -36.33 -14.79 9.21
CA LEU A 471 -35.63 -14.20 8.05
C LEU A 471 -35.16 -15.26 7.06
N THR A 472 -35.10 -16.52 7.50
CA THR A 472 -34.58 -17.65 6.73
C THR A 472 -35.47 -18.86 6.96
N ASP A 473 -35.96 -19.50 5.89
CA ASP A 473 -36.83 -20.67 5.94
C ASP A 473 -36.20 -21.95 5.37
N GLU A 474 -35.06 -21.83 4.68
CA GLU A 474 -34.37 -22.96 4.08
C GLU A 474 -32.87 -22.80 4.26
N VAL A 475 -32.21 -23.82 4.82
CA VAL A 475 -30.77 -23.85 5.05
C VAL A 475 -30.22 -25.19 4.56
N TYR A 476 -29.12 -25.15 3.83
CA TYR A 476 -28.32 -26.29 3.43
C TYR A 476 -26.96 -26.21 4.09
N ALA A 477 -26.51 -27.29 4.72
CA ALA A 477 -25.10 -27.49 5.05
C ALA A 477 -24.50 -28.42 4.00
N ILE A 478 -23.58 -27.90 3.19
CA ILE A 478 -22.91 -28.64 2.12
C ILE A 478 -21.47 -28.83 2.56
N VAL A 479 -21.02 -30.08 2.63
CA VAL A 479 -19.70 -30.46 3.14
C VAL A 479 -19.03 -31.35 2.11
N TRP A 480 -17.74 -31.13 1.87
CA TRP A 480 -16.94 -31.95 0.98
C TRP A 480 -15.58 -32.28 1.58
N TYR A 481 -14.98 -33.37 1.12
CA TYR A 481 -13.64 -33.77 1.54
C TYR A 481 -12.59 -33.22 0.56
N ALA A 482 -11.99 -32.07 0.85
CA ALA A 482 -10.92 -31.46 0.05
C ALA A 482 -9.60 -32.24 0.14
N SER A 483 -9.58 -33.44 -0.44
CA SER A 483 -8.43 -34.35 -0.37
C SER A 483 -7.18 -33.72 -0.98
N THR A 484 -6.05 -33.91 -0.30
CA THR A 484 -4.72 -33.49 -0.76
C THR A 484 -4.09 -34.46 -1.75
N ILE A 485 -4.71 -35.62 -1.98
CA ILE A 485 -4.28 -36.56 -3.02
C ILE A 485 -4.73 -36.00 -4.38
N ALA A 486 -3.80 -36.00 -5.34
CA ALA A 486 -4.01 -35.48 -6.68
C ALA A 486 -5.09 -36.26 -7.46
N ASP A 487 -5.44 -35.74 -8.64
CA ASP A 487 -6.31 -36.42 -9.61
C ASP A 487 -5.75 -37.77 -10.01
N CYS A 488 -6.62 -38.77 -10.14
CA CYS A 488 -6.21 -40.09 -10.58
C CYS A 488 -7.39 -40.95 -11.04
N ASP A 489 -7.06 -42.07 -11.66
CA ASP A 489 -7.97 -43.13 -12.08
C ASP A 489 -7.72 -44.43 -11.31
N TYR A 490 -8.49 -45.47 -11.64
CA TYR A 490 -8.36 -46.82 -11.05
C TYR A 490 -7.01 -47.49 -11.34
N THR A 491 -6.21 -47.00 -12.30
CA THR A 491 -4.89 -47.55 -12.63
C THR A 491 -3.77 -46.87 -11.86
N SER A 492 -3.91 -45.57 -11.61
CA SER A 492 -2.90 -44.71 -10.96
C SER A 492 -3.07 -44.62 -9.44
N CYS A 493 -4.30 -44.63 -8.93
CA CYS A 493 -4.61 -44.69 -7.50
C CYS A 493 -5.04 -46.09 -7.01
N GLY A 494 -5.26 -47.04 -7.92
CA GLY A 494 -5.76 -48.36 -7.57
C GLY A 494 -7.27 -48.35 -7.24
N PRO A 495 -7.77 -49.37 -6.52
CA PRO A 495 -9.21 -49.57 -6.29
C PRO A 495 -9.81 -48.65 -5.21
N SER A 496 -9.04 -47.73 -4.64
CA SER A 496 -9.50 -46.88 -3.54
C SER A 496 -8.93 -45.47 -3.62
N TYR A 497 -9.78 -44.49 -3.34
CA TYR A 497 -9.42 -43.09 -3.13
C TYR A 497 -9.60 -42.72 -1.64
N PRO A 498 -8.99 -41.63 -1.13
CA PRO A 498 -9.17 -41.23 0.26
C PRO A 498 -10.64 -41.10 0.63
N GLN A 499 -11.01 -41.62 1.79
CA GLN A 499 -12.35 -41.52 2.35
C GLN A 499 -12.29 -40.90 3.73
N GLY A 500 -13.38 -40.22 4.09
CA GLY A 500 -13.62 -39.72 5.44
C GLY A 500 -15.11 -39.81 5.77
N THR A 501 -15.41 -39.66 7.05
CA THR A 501 -16.76 -39.73 7.61
C THR A 501 -17.04 -38.44 8.34
N ILE A 502 -18.25 -37.90 8.15
CA ILE A 502 -18.75 -36.77 8.93
C ILE A 502 -19.99 -37.14 9.72
N ASP A 503 -20.13 -36.48 10.86
CA ASP A 503 -21.33 -36.42 11.67
C ASP A 503 -21.78 -34.96 11.74
N ILE A 504 -23.08 -34.71 11.70
CA ILE A 504 -23.66 -33.38 11.81
C ILE A 504 -24.69 -33.34 12.93
N GLU A 505 -24.63 -32.29 13.73
CA GLU A 505 -25.57 -31.97 14.79
C GLU A 505 -26.13 -30.58 14.57
N ALA A 506 -27.42 -30.41 14.83
CA ALA A 506 -28.10 -29.13 14.69
C ALA A 506 -29.11 -28.93 15.82
N ALA A 507 -29.20 -27.71 16.34
CA ALA A 507 -30.11 -27.36 17.40
C ALA A 507 -30.59 -25.92 17.28
N ARG A 508 -31.75 -25.61 17.86
CA ARG A 508 -32.23 -24.24 17.99
C ARG A 508 -31.77 -23.63 19.30
N ILE A 509 -31.27 -22.40 19.26
CA ILE A 509 -30.90 -21.63 20.44
C ILE A 509 -32.16 -21.00 21.03
N THR A 510 -32.77 -21.66 22.01
CA THR A 510 -34.01 -21.20 22.65
C THR A 510 -33.77 -20.28 23.84
N SER A 511 -32.55 -20.21 24.35
CA SER A 511 -32.11 -19.29 25.39
C SER A 511 -30.96 -18.44 24.85
N PRO A 512 -31.09 -17.10 24.81
CA PRO A 512 -30.01 -16.23 24.36
C PRO A 512 -28.78 -16.35 25.27
N ALA A 513 -27.60 -16.04 24.73
CA ALA A 513 -26.39 -15.96 25.53
C ALA A 513 -26.58 -14.95 26.68
N THR A 514 -25.96 -15.26 27.82
CA THR A 514 -26.01 -14.42 29.03
C THR A 514 -24.62 -13.97 29.42
N MET A 515 -24.52 -12.77 29.99
CA MET A 515 -23.29 -12.21 30.54
C MET A 515 -23.36 -12.19 32.06
N MET A 516 -22.22 -12.34 32.72
CA MET A 516 -22.10 -12.15 34.16
C MET A 516 -20.81 -11.42 34.51
N LEU A 517 -20.88 -10.49 35.47
CA LEU A 517 -19.71 -9.86 36.07
C LEU A 517 -19.07 -10.77 37.11
N ASN A 518 -17.78 -11.04 36.95
CA ASN A 518 -16.99 -11.91 37.82
C ASN A 518 -16.21 -11.14 38.90
N GLY A 519 -16.53 -9.85 39.07
CA GLY A 519 -15.91 -8.96 40.06
C GLY A 519 -15.02 -7.88 39.45
N THR A 520 -14.61 -6.94 40.28
CA THR A 520 -13.68 -5.86 39.93
C THR A 520 -12.44 -5.91 40.81
N THR A 521 -11.29 -5.54 40.23
CA THR A 521 -10.00 -5.42 40.93
C THR A 521 -9.47 -4.02 40.69
N LEU A 522 -9.07 -3.34 41.76
CA LEU A 522 -8.45 -2.02 41.68
C LEU A 522 -6.93 -2.16 41.60
N GLY A 523 -6.29 -1.28 40.83
CA GLY A 523 -4.85 -1.19 40.64
C GLY A 523 -4.37 0.25 40.75
N ASP A 524 -3.10 0.38 41.12
CA ASP A 524 -2.34 1.62 41.24
C ASP A 524 -1.15 1.51 40.28
N ARG A 525 -1.21 2.24 39.16
CA ARG A 525 -0.24 2.15 38.07
C ARG A 525 0.91 3.15 38.24
N ASP A 526 0.66 4.31 38.85
CA ASP A 526 1.69 5.32 39.09
C ASP A 526 2.43 5.14 40.42
N GLY A 527 1.92 4.29 41.31
CA GLY A 527 2.55 3.91 42.56
C GLY A 527 2.40 4.94 43.69
N ASP A 528 1.44 5.85 43.58
CA ASP A 528 1.20 6.90 44.58
C ASP A 528 0.45 6.40 45.84
N GLY A 529 -0.02 5.15 45.82
CA GLY A 529 -0.76 4.49 46.89
C GLY A 529 -2.29 4.57 46.74
N SER A 530 -2.79 5.21 45.69
CA SER A 530 -4.20 5.36 45.36
C SER A 530 -4.54 4.58 44.09
N ALA A 531 -5.74 4.02 44.01
CA ALA A 531 -6.12 3.24 42.84
C ALA A 531 -6.57 4.14 41.69
N ASP A 532 -5.84 4.11 40.58
CA ASP A 532 -6.13 4.84 39.34
C ASP A 532 -6.82 3.99 38.26
N THR A 533 -6.81 2.67 38.44
CA THR A 533 -7.24 1.71 37.43
C THR A 533 -8.22 0.69 38.00
N VAL A 534 -9.26 0.36 37.25
CA VAL A 534 -10.12 -0.80 37.53
C VAL A 534 -10.02 -1.84 36.42
N GLN A 535 -9.78 -3.09 36.81
CA GLN A 535 -10.04 -4.27 35.98
C GLN A 535 -11.45 -4.76 36.27
N VAL A 536 -12.25 -4.93 35.22
CA VAL A 536 -13.58 -5.54 35.31
C VAL A 536 -13.56 -6.89 34.60
N ASN A 537 -13.80 -7.95 35.36
CA ASN A 537 -13.89 -9.30 34.82
C ASN A 537 -15.34 -9.63 34.48
N TYR A 538 -15.57 -10.20 33.31
CA TYR A 538 -16.89 -10.72 32.92
C TYR A 538 -16.74 -12.08 32.25
N SER A 539 -17.83 -12.82 32.16
CA SER A 539 -17.89 -14.03 31.35
C SER A 539 -19.18 -14.10 30.57
N ILE A 540 -19.09 -14.76 29.42
CA ILE A 540 -20.25 -15.02 28.55
C ILE A 540 -20.52 -16.51 28.56
N LEU A 541 -21.80 -16.87 28.73
CA LEU A 541 -22.29 -18.23 28.60
C LEU A 541 -23.21 -18.29 27.38
N SER A 542 -22.88 -19.15 26.42
CA SER A 542 -23.72 -19.45 25.27
C SER A 542 -24.01 -20.95 25.18
N ASN A 543 -25.27 -21.29 24.90
CA ASN A 543 -25.71 -22.67 24.61
C ASN A 543 -25.61 -23.03 23.12
N ALA A 544 -25.18 -22.10 22.26
CA ALA A 544 -24.82 -22.41 20.88
C ALA A 544 -23.67 -23.43 20.86
N PHE A 545 -23.51 -24.21 19.78
CA PHE A 545 -22.25 -24.93 19.59
C PHE A 545 -21.09 -23.93 19.49
N PHE A 546 -21.35 -22.82 18.81
CA PHE A 546 -20.45 -21.70 18.65
C PHE A 546 -21.25 -20.46 18.21
N GLU A 547 -20.92 -19.30 18.75
CA GLU A 547 -21.37 -18.00 18.24
C GLU A 547 -20.36 -16.89 18.55
N ASP A 548 -20.26 -15.92 17.64
CA ASP A 548 -19.56 -14.65 17.86
C ASP A 548 -20.53 -13.61 18.42
N LEU A 549 -20.09 -12.88 19.44
CA LEU A 549 -20.88 -11.89 20.17
C LEU A 549 -20.09 -10.59 20.31
N ASP A 550 -20.71 -9.47 19.98
CA ASP A 550 -20.10 -8.15 20.15
C ASP A 550 -20.47 -7.60 21.54
N VAL A 551 -19.46 -7.24 22.33
CA VAL A 551 -19.61 -6.69 23.68
C VAL A 551 -19.09 -5.27 23.72
N ASP A 552 -20.00 -4.32 23.88
CA ASP A 552 -19.65 -2.90 24.07
C ASP A 552 -19.49 -2.61 25.56
N ALA A 553 -18.32 -2.14 25.99
CA ALA A 553 -18.08 -1.61 27.32
C ALA A 553 -18.04 -0.09 27.28
N ILE A 554 -18.87 0.56 28.10
CA ILE A 554 -19.02 2.02 28.19
C ILE A 554 -18.68 2.45 29.61
N VAL A 555 -17.72 3.35 29.75
CA VAL A 555 -17.37 3.97 31.03
C VAL A 555 -18.17 5.25 31.21
N ARG A 556 -18.76 5.43 32.39
CA ARG A 556 -19.45 6.66 32.77
C ARG A 556 -18.92 7.24 34.08
N ASP A 557 -18.84 8.56 34.14
CA ASP A 557 -18.50 9.32 35.34
C ASP A 557 -19.67 9.40 36.35
N SER A 558 -19.46 10.08 37.48
CA SER A 558 -20.48 10.22 38.52
C SER A 558 -21.69 11.06 38.11
N ASN A 559 -21.55 11.89 37.07
CA ASN A 559 -22.63 12.67 36.46
C ASN A 559 -23.39 11.86 35.39
N GLY A 560 -22.95 10.64 35.08
CA GLY A 560 -23.52 9.77 34.06
C GLY A 560 -23.08 10.11 32.63
N THR A 561 -22.09 10.99 32.44
CA THR A 561 -21.49 11.30 31.15
C THR A 561 -20.67 10.12 30.67
N ILE A 562 -20.71 9.82 29.36
CA ILE A 562 -19.83 8.80 28.78
C ILE A 562 -18.42 9.38 28.71
N VAL A 563 -17.48 8.68 29.34
CA VAL A 563 -16.06 9.04 29.39
C VAL A 563 -15.30 8.32 28.27
N ASP A 564 -15.55 7.02 28.11
CA ASP A 564 -14.89 6.20 27.10
C ASP A 564 -15.75 4.99 26.69
N THR A 565 -15.44 4.38 25.54
CA THR A 565 -16.15 3.21 25.01
C THR A 565 -15.21 2.31 24.21
N ILE A 566 -15.33 1.00 24.40
CA ILE A 566 -14.61 -0.01 23.61
C ILE A 566 -15.57 -1.14 23.24
N SER A 567 -15.34 -1.77 22.10
CA SER A 567 -16.08 -2.97 21.66
C SER A 567 -15.10 -4.14 21.56
N ASN A 568 -15.53 -5.29 22.05
CA ASN A 568 -14.78 -6.55 21.96
C ASN A 568 -15.65 -7.62 21.30
N ARG A 569 -15.07 -8.42 20.41
CA ARG A 569 -15.74 -9.61 19.87
C ARG A 569 -15.33 -10.83 20.68
N VAL A 570 -16.33 -11.50 21.26
CA VAL A 570 -16.12 -12.68 22.10
C VAL A 570 -16.73 -13.89 21.41
N GLN A 571 -15.94 -14.94 21.26
CA GLN A 571 -16.39 -16.24 20.78
C GLN A 571 -16.85 -17.07 21.97
N ALA A 572 -18.10 -17.53 21.97
CA ALA A 572 -18.67 -18.33 23.05
C ALA A 572 -19.50 -19.49 22.51
N GLY A 573 -19.59 -20.57 23.29
CA GLY A 573 -20.35 -21.75 22.90
C GLY A 573 -20.14 -22.94 23.83
N GLY A 574 -20.79 -24.05 23.51
CA GLY A 574 -20.67 -25.33 24.21
C GLY A 574 -21.23 -25.34 25.63
N GLY A 575 -21.98 -24.30 26.04
CA GLY A 575 -22.49 -24.17 27.41
C GLY A 575 -21.40 -23.91 28.45
N VAL A 576 -20.26 -23.35 28.05
CA VAL A 576 -19.13 -23.03 28.93
C VAL A 576 -18.98 -21.51 29.07
N HIS A 577 -18.58 -21.06 30.27
CA HIS A 577 -18.26 -19.66 30.50
C HIS A 577 -16.94 -19.27 29.82
N VAL A 578 -16.97 -18.25 28.96
CA VAL A 578 -15.78 -17.66 28.34
C VAL A 578 -15.40 -16.38 29.09
N PRO A 579 -14.31 -16.40 29.88
CA PRO A 579 -13.88 -15.25 30.68
C PRO A 579 -13.20 -14.19 29.80
N ASN A 580 -13.48 -12.92 30.09
CA ASN A 580 -12.90 -11.75 29.46
C ASN A 580 -12.70 -10.63 30.49
N SER A 581 -11.95 -9.59 30.10
CA SER A 581 -11.69 -8.44 30.96
C SER A 581 -11.64 -7.15 30.16
N VAL A 582 -11.92 -6.04 30.83
CA VAL A 582 -11.56 -4.69 30.38
C VAL A 582 -10.87 -3.95 31.52
N TYR A 583 -10.03 -3.00 31.17
CA TYR A 583 -9.26 -2.18 32.10
C TYR A 583 -9.57 -0.72 31.82
N PHE A 584 -9.91 0.05 32.84
CA PHE A 584 -10.09 1.50 32.71
C PHE A 584 -9.17 2.23 33.67
N THR A 585 -8.35 3.12 33.15
CA THR A 585 -7.50 4.03 33.92
C THR A 585 -8.06 5.45 33.82
N ALA A 586 -8.23 6.10 34.96
CA ALA A 586 -8.86 7.42 35.06
C ALA A 586 -7.85 8.56 34.87
N ASN A 587 -8.28 9.62 34.19
CA ASN A 587 -7.54 10.89 34.07
C ASN A 587 -8.06 11.99 35.02
N LYS A 588 -8.98 11.64 35.93
CA LYS A 588 -9.57 12.52 36.95
C LYS A 588 -10.05 11.70 38.14
N ASP A 589 -9.95 12.30 39.32
CA ASP A 589 -10.59 11.79 40.54
C ASP A 589 -12.11 11.78 40.37
N ASP A 590 -12.72 10.59 40.31
CA ASP A 590 -14.18 10.45 40.24
C ASP A 590 -14.64 9.03 40.62
N GLN A 591 -15.96 8.82 40.59
CA GLN A 591 -16.58 7.50 40.60
C GLN A 591 -16.99 7.08 39.19
N TYR A 592 -16.45 5.95 38.74
CA TYR A 592 -16.71 5.42 37.41
C TYR A 592 -17.56 4.15 37.47
N THR A 593 -18.48 4.02 36.51
CA THR A 593 -19.24 2.78 36.28
C THR A 593 -18.93 2.25 34.89
N VAL A 594 -18.80 0.93 34.75
CA VAL A 594 -18.61 0.28 33.46
C VAL A 594 -19.87 -0.50 33.12
N ARG A 595 -20.51 -0.13 32.02
CA ARG A 595 -21.70 -0.80 31.50
C ARG A 595 -21.32 -1.63 30.27
N PHE A 596 -21.68 -2.90 30.30
CA PHE A 596 -21.50 -3.83 29.19
C PHE A 596 -22.83 -4.04 28.47
N THR A 597 -22.81 -4.04 27.14
CA THR A 597 -23.96 -4.38 26.31
C THR A 597 -23.52 -5.45 25.32
N MET A 598 -24.05 -6.66 25.45
CA MET A 598 -23.77 -7.76 24.52
C MET A 598 -24.82 -7.79 23.43
N LYS A 599 -24.37 -7.94 22.19
CA LYS A 599 -25.20 -8.00 20.99
C LYS A 599 -24.84 -9.22 20.17
N ASN A 600 -25.82 -9.75 19.45
CA ASN A 600 -25.55 -10.71 18.39
C ASN A 600 -25.01 -10.01 17.13
N MET A 601 -24.64 -10.82 16.13
CA MET A 601 -24.11 -10.34 14.84
C MET A 601 -25.11 -9.54 13.99
N LEU A 602 -26.40 -9.54 14.35
CA LEU A 602 -27.43 -8.69 13.72
C LEU A 602 -27.61 -7.35 14.46
N GLY A 603 -26.85 -7.11 15.54
CA GLY A 603 -26.91 -5.91 16.37
C GLY A 603 -28.02 -5.92 17.42
N ALA A 604 -28.77 -7.01 17.57
CA ALA A 604 -29.78 -7.14 18.61
C ALA A 604 -29.12 -7.33 19.97
N VAL A 605 -29.54 -6.54 20.96
CA VAL A 605 -29.03 -6.65 22.34
C VAL A 605 -29.55 -7.94 22.97
N LEU A 606 -28.63 -8.76 23.45
CA LEU A 606 -28.93 -10.02 24.14
C LEU A 606 -28.95 -9.83 25.66
N ASP A 607 -27.94 -9.13 26.19
CA ASP A 607 -27.80 -8.94 27.63
C ASP A 607 -27.07 -7.63 27.96
N THR A 608 -27.20 -7.14 29.20
CA THR A 608 -26.56 -5.92 29.68
C THR A 608 -26.22 -6.04 31.15
N GLU A 609 -24.98 -5.74 31.48
CA GLU A 609 -24.48 -5.75 32.86
C GLU A 609 -23.85 -4.40 33.22
N THR A 610 -23.81 -4.05 34.50
CA THR A 610 -23.19 -2.79 34.95
C THR A 610 -22.54 -2.97 36.31
N THR A 611 -21.30 -2.49 36.44
CA THR A 611 -20.58 -2.56 37.71
C THR A 611 -21.20 -1.63 38.76
N SER A 612 -20.91 -1.89 40.04
CA SER A 612 -21.05 -0.84 41.06
C SER A 612 -20.07 0.31 40.78
N PRO A 613 -20.33 1.55 41.24
CA PRO A 613 -19.39 2.66 41.10
C PRO A 613 -18.02 2.33 41.72
N GLN A 614 -16.95 2.63 40.98
CA GLN A 614 -15.56 2.43 41.37
C GLN A 614 -14.93 3.80 41.60
N ALA A 615 -14.46 4.06 42.83
CA ALA A 615 -13.74 5.29 43.12
C ALA A 615 -12.30 5.15 42.61
N LEU A 616 -11.93 5.97 41.63
CA LEU A 616 -10.59 5.99 41.05
C LEU A 616 -10.00 7.38 41.21
N THR A 617 -8.70 7.42 41.52
CA THR A 617 -7.91 8.64 41.46
C THR A 617 -7.35 8.85 40.06
N ASN A 618 -7.00 10.08 39.75
CA ASN A 618 -6.31 10.43 38.54
C ASN A 618 -4.91 9.81 38.49
N MET A 619 -4.57 9.11 37.40
CA MET A 619 -3.21 8.66 37.16
C MET A 619 -2.31 9.86 36.83
N ALA A 620 -1.20 10.02 37.55
CA ALA A 620 -0.31 11.15 37.35
C ALA A 620 0.30 11.19 35.94
N PRO A 621 0.52 12.39 35.36
CA PRO A 621 1.12 12.51 34.04
C PRO A 621 2.62 12.27 34.13
N VAL A 622 3.25 11.98 33.00
CA VAL A 622 4.70 11.79 32.87
C VAL A 622 5.33 13.05 32.30
N ALA A 623 6.24 13.69 33.04
CA ALA A 623 7.06 14.79 32.55
C ALA A 623 8.29 14.29 31.79
N ASN A 624 8.61 14.95 30.68
CA ASN A 624 9.83 14.73 29.93
C ASN A 624 10.51 16.07 29.64
N ALA A 625 11.51 16.41 30.45
CA ALA A 625 12.32 17.61 30.26
C ALA A 625 13.50 17.32 29.32
N SER A 626 13.78 18.26 28.42
CA SER A 626 15.04 18.27 27.66
C SER A 626 15.68 19.65 27.64
N VAL A 627 16.97 19.69 27.38
CA VAL A 627 17.79 20.92 27.34
C VAL A 627 18.64 20.93 26.07
N SER A 628 18.90 22.11 25.51
CA SER A 628 19.73 22.24 24.30
C SER A 628 21.19 21.84 24.51
N THR A 629 21.69 21.98 25.74
CA THR A 629 23.03 21.56 26.15
C THR A 629 23.05 21.30 27.66
N ASN A 630 23.87 20.34 28.08
CA ASN A 630 24.17 20.08 29.50
C ASN A 630 25.46 20.77 29.98
N LEU A 631 26.19 21.42 29.06
CA LEU A 631 27.40 22.22 29.30
C LEU A 631 27.21 23.61 28.69
N SER A 632 27.39 24.67 29.46
CA SER A 632 27.33 26.05 28.97
C SER A 632 28.27 26.94 29.77
N GLN A 633 28.58 28.13 29.27
CA GLN A 633 29.29 29.12 30.04
C GLN A 633 28.33 30.06 30.79
N THR A 634 28.84 30.85 31.73
CA THR A 634 28.06 31.89 32.40
C THR A 634 27.46 32.85 31.35
N TYR A 635 26.24 33.34 31.62
CA TYR A 635 25.46 34.26 30.79
C TYR A 635 25.05 33.78 29.38
N GLU A 636 25.53 32.64 28.90
CA GLU A 636 25.04 31.99 27.69
C GLU A 636 23.63 31.41 27.86
N LYS A 637 22.79 31.54 26.83
CA LYS A 637 21.40 31.09 26.88
C LYS A 637 21.27 29.61 26.54
N ILE A 638 20.63 28.88 27.44
CA ILE A 638 20.23 27.48 27.30
C ILE A 638 18.72 27.44 27.03
N GLN A 639 18.32 26.68 26.01
CA GLN A 639 16.91 26.43 25.71
C GLN A 639 16.45 25.20 26.50
N PHE A 640 15.44 25.39 27.33
CA PHE A 640 14.75 24.33 28.05
C PHE A 640 13.47 23.98 27.29
N THR A 641 13.18 22.70 27.13
CA THR A 641 12.00 22.23 26.40
C THR A 641 11.18 21.33 27.32
N GLY A 642 9.98 21.79 27.64
CA GLY A 642 9.04 21.08 28.49
C GLY A 642 8.12 20.23 27.65
N ASP A 643 8.15 18.93 27.91
CA ASP A 643 7.28 17.96 27.29
C ASP A 643 6.73 16.98 28.32
N GLY A 644 5.81 16.12 27.89
CA GLY A 644 5.16 15.16 28.75
C GLY A 644 3.82 14.73 28.18
N PHE A 645 3.20 13.75 28.82
CA PHE A 645 1.89 13.24 28.44
C PHE A 645 1.13 12.74 29.67
N ASP A 646 -0.19 12.75 29.57
CA ASP A 646 -1.11 12.12 30.51
C ASP A 646 -1.77 10.92 29.84
N ALA A 647 -1.57 9.72 30.37
CA ALA A 647 -2.02 8.49 29.72
C ALA A 647 -3.24 7.89 30.43
N TRP A 648 -4.30 7.57 29.70
CA TRP A 648 -5.54 7.07 30.32
C TRP A 648 -6.40 6.31 29.32
N GLY A 649 -7.51 5.75 29.79
CA GLY A 649 -8.57 5.20 28.94
C GLY A 649 -8.91 3.73 29.20
N LEU A 650 -9.88 3.25 28.43
CA LEU A 650 -10.43 1.91 28.46
C LEU A 650 -9.71 1.01 27.45
N SER A 651 -9.28 -0.17 27.89
CA SER A 651 -8.54 -1.12 27.08
C SER A 651 -8.94 -2.58 27.37
N LEU A 652 -8.58 -3.49 26.46
CA LEU A 652 -8.76 -4.93 26.64
C LEU A 652 -7.56 -5.60 27.32
N ASP A 653 -6.40 -4.90 27.36
CA ASP A 653 -5.16 -5.40 27.92
C ASP A 653 -4.66 -4.50 29.05
N ASN A 654 -4.15 -5.09 30.13
CA ASN A 654 -3.70 -4.33 31.30
C ASN A 654 -2.51 -3.38 31.02
N ASN A 655 -1.75 -3.60 29.94
CA ASN A 655 -0.55 -2.80 29.66
C ASN A 655 -0.76 -1.78 28.53
N THR A 656 -1.99 -1.61 28.06
CA THR A 656 -2.31 -0.67 26.98
C THR A 656 -3.16 0.48 27.51
N LEU A 657 -2.81 1.70 27.07
CA LEU A 657 -3.52 2.94 27.32
C LEU A 657 -3.77 3.62 25.97
N PRO A 658 -5.04 3.87 25.59
CA PRO A 658 -5.36 4.37 24.26
C PRO A 658 -5.13 5.88 24.10
N TYR A 659 -5.15 6.66 25.19
CA TYR A 659 -5.05 8.12 25.12
C TYR A 659 -3.76 8.63 25.77
N PHE A 660 -3.21 9.70 25.17
CA PHE A 660 -2.00 10.40 25.60
C PHE A 660 -2.22 11.92 25.46
N ASP A 661 -2.84 12.52 26.46
CA ASP A 661 -3.19 13.94 26.46
C ASP A 661 -1.99 14.83 26.76
N GLN A 662 -1.99 16.06 26.22
CA GLN A 662 -0.92 17.02 26.49
C GLN A 662 -1.12 17.70 27.85
N PRO A 663 -0.04 17.98 28.60
CA PRO A 663 -0.14 18.72 29.85
C PRO A 663 -0.71 20.12 29.68
N ILE A 664 -1.45 20.59 30.69
CA ILE A 664 -2.06 21.92 30.71
C ILE A 664 -1.20 22.98 31.42
N ALA A 665 -0.22 22.56 32.22
CA ALA A 665 0.70 23.47 32.89
C ALA A 665 2.10 22.87 33.07
N TYR A 666 3.10 23.75 33.22
CA TYR A 666 4.52 23.41 33.38
C TYR A 666 5.08 24.17 34.59
N ALA A 667 5.93 23.51 35.37
CA ALA A 667 6.62 24.11 36.50
C ALA A 667 8.11 23.75 36.44
N TRP A 668 8.91 24.72 36.00
CA TRP A 668 10.36 24.63 35.97
C TRP A 668 10.98 25.20 37.25
N ASN A 669 11.98 24.51 37.80
CA ASN A 669 12.90 25.03 38.80
C ASN A 669 14.33 24.77 38.31
N PHE A 670 15.16 25.81 38.24
CA PHE A 670 16.48 25.70 37.61
C PHE A 670 17.62 25.44 38.60
N GLY A 671 17.32 25.23 39.89
CA GLY A 671 18.33 24.92 40.91
C GLY A 671 19.05 26.14 41.50
N ASP A 672 18.67 27.35 41.10
CA ASP A 672 19.26 28.62 41.54
C ASP A 672 18.21 29.59 42.14
N ASN A 673 17.17 29.03 42.78
CA ASN A 673 16.01 29.72 43.36
C ASN A 673 15.09 30.44 42.37
N MET A 674 15.30 30.27 41.07
CA MET A 674 14.46 30.83 40.03
C MET A 674 13.58 29.76 39.38
N THR A 675 12.41 30.16 38.90
CA THR A 675 11.38 29.25 38.36
C THR A 675 10.73 29.81 37.09
N SER A 676 10.02 28.97 36.34
CA SER A 676 9.23 29.39 35.17
C SER A 676 7.97 28.54 34.98
N GLY A 677 6.89 29.18 34.54
CA GLY A 677 5.63 28.51 34.13
C GLY A 677 5.48 28.31 32.62
N LEU A 678 6.49 28.70 31.83
CA LEU A 678 6.46 28.53 30.38
C LEU A 678 6.78 27.08 30.00
N ARG A 679 6.16 26.57 28.93
CA ARG A 679 6.50 25.25 28.36
C ARG A 679 8.00 25.15 28.05
N SER A 680 8.52 26.12 27.30
CA SER A 680 9.91 26.10 26.82
C SER A 680 10.64 27.43 27.11
N PRO A 681 11.16 27.64 28.34
CA PRO A 681 11.89 28.85 28.69
C PRO A 681 13.30 28.89 28.08
N LEU A 682 13.78 30.09 27.74
CA LEU A 682 15.16 30.35 27.30
C LEU A 682 15.89 31.14 28.40
N ARG A 683 17.01 30.64 28.90
CA ARG A 683 17.63 31.16 30.13
C ARG A 683 19.15 30.96 30.21
N SER A 684 19.85 31.88 30.87
CA SER A 684 21.27 31.76 31.25
C SER A 684 21.48 31.70 32.78
N PHE A 685 22.69 31.32 33.19
CA PHE A 685 23.15 31.27 34.59
C PHE A 685 24.29 32.26 34.82
N ALA A 686 24.24 33.03 35.90
CA ALA A 686 25.23 34.08 36.19
C ALA A 686 26.46 33.57 36.97
N GLN A 687 26.41 32.36 37.52
CA GLN A 687 27.47 31.78 38.34
C GLN A 687 27.84 30.40 37.80
N ALA A 688 29.13 30.08 37.81
CA ALA A 688 29.61 28.74 37.52
C ALA A 688 29.17 27.76 38.62
N GLY A 689 28.80 26.55 38.22
CA GLY A 689 28.30 25.54 39.14
C GLY A 689 27.48 24.45 38.45
N LEU A 690 27.10 23.46 39.25
CA LEU A 690 26.31 22.31 38.82
C LEU A 690 24.86 22.49 39.27
N TYR A 691 23.95 22.63 38.32
CA TYR A 691 22.53 22.91 38.56
C TYR A 691 21.67 21.69 38.20
N ASN A 692 20.83 21.27 39.14
CA ASN A 692 19.80 20.26 38.88
C ASN A 692 18.51 20.97 38.51
N THR A 693 18.28 21.11 37.20
CA THR A 693 17.05 21.69 36.67
C THR A 693 15.95 20.65 36.67
N THR A 694 14.76 21.04 37.09
CA THR A 694 13.64 20.14 37.28
C THR A 694 12.38 20.65 36.60
N LEU A 695 11.60 19.72 36.05
CA LEU A 695 10.29 19.97 35.46
C LEU A 695 9.25 19.09 36.15
N ARG A 696 8.10 19.69 36.45
CA ARG A 696 6.84 18.98 36.67
C ARG A 696 5.81 19.48 35.66
N VAL A 697 4.92 18.60 35.24
CA VAL A 697 3.79 18.95 34.36
C VAL A 697 2.47 18.61 35.04
N MET A 698 1.41 19.37 34.74
CA MET A 698 0.07 19.13 35.29
C MET A 698 -0.88 18.70 34.17
N ASP A 699 -1.73 17.72 34.45
CA ASP A 699 -2.78 17.25 33.56
C ASP A 699 -4.14 17.95 33.79
N VAL A 700 -5.17 17.46 33.08
CA VAL A 700 -6.55 17.97 33.18
C VAL A 700 -7.27 17.57 34.47
N GLY A 701 -6.79 16.56 35.19
CA GLY A 701 -7.26 16.16 36.51
C GLY A 701 -6.69 17.02 37.64
N GLY A 702 -5.68 17.83 37.35
CA GLY A 702 -5.02 18.71 38.30
C GLY A 702 -3.88 18.05 39.07
N THR A 703 -3.45 16.85 38.66
CA THR A 703 -2.34 16.13 39.27
C THR A 703 -1.02 16.58 38.65
N TRP A 704 0.00 16.76 39.47
CA TRP A 704 1.35 17.05 39.01
C TRP A 704 2.15 15.78 38.87
N SER A 705 2.90 15.67 37.76
CA SER A 705 3.86 14.59 37.54
C SER A 705 4.92 14.50 38.64
N ASP A 706 5.58 13.34 38.64
CA ASP A 706 6.92 13.21 39.19
C ASP A 706 7.91 14.19 38.55
N VAL A 707 9.03 14.38 39.25
CA VAL A 707 10.04 15.34 38.86
C VAL A 707 10.94 14.76 37.76
N SER A 708 10.94 15.39 36.58
CA SER A 708 11.94 15.14 35.54
C SER A 708 13.17 16.02 35.81
N ILE A 709 14.37 15.43 35.91
CA ILE A 709 15.60 16.12 36.31
C ILE A 709 16.60 16.14 35.16
N ASN A 710 17.15 17.31 34.85
CA ASN A 710 18.31 17.50 33.97
C ASN A 710 19.42 18.25 34.70
N GLN A 711 20.62 17.67 34.72
CA GLN A 711 21.80 18.28 35.32
C GLN A 711 22.56 19.11 34.29
N ILE A 712 22.88 20.35 34.64
CA ILE A 712 23.62 21.29 33.79
C ILE A 712 24.87 21.74 34.52
N ASN A 713 26.01 21.65 33.86
CA ASN A 713 27.28 22.17 34.37
C ASN A 713 27.59 23.50 33.68
N ILE A 714 27.69 24.57 34.48
CA ILE A 714 28.03 25.91 34.02
C ILE A 714 29.48 26.18 34.41
N THR A 715 30.32 26.48 33.43
CA THR A 715 31.73 26.87 33.63
C THR A 715 31.97 28.31 33.21
N ASP A 716 33.18 28.80 33.44
CA ASP A 716 33.61 30.12 33.01
C ASP A 716 35.10 30.05 32.63
N ASP A 717 35.36 29.49 31.45
CA ASP A 717 36.71 29.16 30.99
C ASP A 717 37.15 30.04 29.81
N SER A 718 36.28 30.89 29.26
CA SER A 718 36.68 31.88 28.25
C SER A 718 37.40 33.05 28.89
N GLU A 719 38.53 33.41 28.30
CA GLU A 719 39.22 34.66 28.63
C GLU A 719 38.58 35.82 27.85
N PRO A 720 38.35 36.98 28.51
CA PRO A 720 37.93 38.19 27.80
C PRO A 720 38.91 38.54 26.69
N ILE A 721 38.41 38.99 25.54
CA ILE A 721 39.23 39.42 24.39
C ILE A 721 39.16 40.95 24.30
N PRO A 722 40.15 41.69 24.85
CA PRO A 722 40.08 43.15 24.89
C PRO A 722 40.29 43.76 23.51
N ILE A 723 39.44 44.72 23.14
CA ILE A 723 39.53 45.43 21.87
C ILE A 723 39.57 46.93 22.12
N ILE A 724 40.71 47.57 21.84
CA ILE A 724 40.88 49.02 21.99
C ILE A 724 40.39 49.73 20.73
N THR A 725 39.57 50.76 20.92
CA THR A 725 39.07 51.63 19.85
C THR A 725 39.30 53.10 20.18
N VAL A 726 39.53 53.90 19.15
CA VAL A 726 39.62 55.36 19.23
C VAL A 726 38.75 55.93 18.10
N ASN A 727 37.85 56.87 18.43
CA ASN A 727 36.86 57.41 17.49
C ASN A 727 36.09 56.30 16.73
N ASN A 728 35.70 55.24 17.45
CA ASN A 728 35.03 54.04 16.94
C ASN A 728 35.83 53.18 15.94
N ASN A 729 37.13 53.43 15.75
CA ASN A 729 38.00 52.59 14.93
C ASN A 729 38.88 51.70 15.80
N VAL A 730 38.99 50.42 15.46
CA VAL A 730 39.83 49.46 16.18
C VAL A 730 41.30 49.80 15.96
N VAL A 731 42.03 49.94 17.07
CA VAL A 731 43.48 50.15 17.06
C VAL A 731 44.14 48.80 17.30
N ALA A 732 44.71 48.22 16.24
CA ALA A 732 45.28 46.88 16.31
C ALA A 732 46.63 46.84 17.03
N ASP A 733 47.60 47.66 16.59
CA ASP A 733 48.99 47.54 17.07
C ASP A 733 49.62 48.87 17.46
N ARG A 734 49.27 49.99 16.79
CA ARG A 734 49.90 51.28 17.04
C ARG A 734 48.97 52.47 16.84
N LEU A 735 49.24 53.55 17.55
CA LEU A 735 48.63 54.87 17.38
C LEU A 735 49.70 55.96 17.46
N GLU A 736 49.70 56.88 16.49
CA GLU A 736 50.61 58.03 16.49
C GLU A 736 49.85 59.29 16.91
N ILE A 737 50.39 60.03 17.87
CA ILE A 737 49.80 61.25 18.41
C ILE A 737 50.88 62.32 18.61
N LEU A 738 50.45 63.55 18.88
CA LEU A 738 51.32 64.64 19.27
C LEU A 738 51.37 64.77 20.80
N THR A 739 52.45 65.34 21.32
CA THR A 739 52.55 65.81 22.72
C THR A 739 51.32 66.63 23.11
N ASN A 740 50.90 66.51 24.37
CA ASN A 740 49.73 67.20 24.95
C ASN A 740 48.41 67.00 24.16
N GLN A 741 48.32 65.96 23.33
CA GLN A 741 47.09 65.57 22.63
C GLN A 741 46.28 64.60 23.50
N ARG A 742 45.08 65.02 23.90
CA ARG A 742 44.16 64.17 24.67
C ARG A 742 43.38 63.23 23.76
N ILE A 743 43.40 61.94 24.09
CA ILE A 743 42.69 60.89 23.37
C ILE A 743 41.69 60.21 24.30
N ILE A 744 40.51 59.89 23.77
CA ILE A 744 39.51 59.05 24.43
C ILE A 744 39.62 57.63 23.85
N PHE A 745 39.98 56.69 24.69
CA PHE A 745 40.05 55.26 24.39
C PHE A 745 38.75 54.58 24.83
N SER A 746 38.31 53.58 24.07
CA SER A 746 37.14 52.78 24.41
C SER A 746 37.38 51.30 24.11
N ALA A 747 36.98 50.45 25.06
CA ALA A 747 37.01 49.00 24.99
C ALA A 747 35.63 48.39 24.74
N TYR A 748 34.66 49.15 24.21
CA TYR A 748 33.26 48.72 24.07
C TYR A 748 33.03 47.49 23.19
N GLN A 749 34.01 47.14 22.35
CA GLN A 749 33.97 45.96 21.48
C GLN A 749 34.63 44.74 22.10
N THR A 750 35.05 44.81 23.36
CA THR A 750 35.60 43.66 24.09
C THR A 750 34.58 42.52 24.07
N ALA A 751 35.04 41.33 23.70
CA ALA A 751 34.20 40.16 23.50
C ALA A 751 34.43 39.14 24.62
N ASP A 752 33.35 38.68 25.22
CA ASP A 752 33.33 37.69 26.30
C ASP A 752 31.92 37.06 26.43
N ASN A 753 31.77 35.96 27.18
CA ASN A 753 30.46 35.40 27.55
C ASN A 753 29.74 36.28 28.58
N VAL A 754 30.49 36.93 29.48
CA VAL A 754 29.98 37.86 30.47
C VAL A 754 29.64 39.21 29.78
N PRO A 755 28.44 39.77 30.03
CA PRO A 755 28.06 41.08 29.49
C PRO A 755 29.05 42.18 29.85
N LEU A 756 29.31 43.09 28.90
CA LEU A 756 30.31 44.15 28.99
C LEU A 756 30.18 45.01 30.25
N GLU A 757 28.95 45.25 30.73
CA GLU A 757 28.67 46.01 31.95
C GLU A 757 29.13 45.32 33.25
N PHE A 758 29.46 44.03 33.20
CA PHE A 758 29.96 43.25 34.33
C PHE A 758 31.46 42.94 34.25
N LEU A 759 32.13 43.32 33.16
CA LEU A 759 33.58 43.22 33.01
C LEU A 759 34.30 44.39 33.71
N ASP A 760 35.45 44.12 34.32
CA ASP A 760 36.33 45.10 34.98
C ASP A 760 37.48 45.52 34.05
N PHE A 761 37.78 46.82 33.95
CA PHE A 761 38.67 47.38 32.92
C PHE A 761 39.81 48.23 33.49
N GLU A 762 41.05 47.74 33.38
CA GLU A 762 42.23 48.49 33.84
C GLU A 762 43.07 49.00 32.66
N TRP A 763 43.41 50.29 32.68
CA TRP A 763 44.22 50.96 31.67
C TRP A 763 45.58 51.36 32.25
N ASP A 764 46.66 50.80 31.72
CA ASP A 764 48.04 51.25 31.95
C ASP A 764 48.52 52.01 30.71
N TRP A 765 48.88 53.28 30.87
CA TRP A 765 49.27 54.15 29.76
C TRP A 765 50.75 54.03 29.39
N GLY A 766 51.54 53.27 30.14
CA GLY A 766 52.95 52.99 29.87
C GLY A 766 53.92 54.12 30.23
N ASP A 767 53.42 55.26 30.74
CA ASP A 767 54.21 56.42 31.18
C ASP A 767 54.41 56.48 32.72
N GLY A 768 53.99 55.43 33.42
CA GLY A 768 53.99 55.34 34.88
C GLY A 768 52.68 55.80 35.54
N SER A 769 51.70 56.25 34.75
CA SER A 769 50.33 56.45 35.18
C SER A 769 49.45 55.27 34.76
N SER A 770 48.54 54.87 35.65
CA SER A 770 47.49 53.90 35.36
C SER A 770 46.16 54.40 35.91
N VAL A 771 45.08 53.98 35.27
CA VAL A 771 43.72 54.17 35.77
C VAL A 771 43.11 52.79 36.02
N THR A 772 42.86 52.50 37.28
CA THR A 772 42.06 51.35 37.70
C THR A 772 40.59 51.75 37.59
N ASP A 773 40.02 51.63 36.39
CA ASP A 773 38.61 51.93 36.16
C ASP A 773 37.76 50.67 36.45
N GLY A 774 36.63 50.85 37.14
CA GLY A 774 35.87 49.72 37.70
C GLY A 774 34.96 48.99 36.72
N ILE A 775 34.20 48.02 37.25
CA ILE A 775 33.19 47.22 36.53
C ILE A 775 32.31 48.10 35.61
N GLY A 776 32.29 47.75 34.32
CA GLY A 776 31.53 48.39 33.25
C GLY A 776 32.11 49.71 32.72
N GLN A 777 33.28 50.14 33.20
CA GLN A 777 33.94 51.39 32.76
C GLN A 777 34.90 51.18 31.59
N TYR A 778 34.37 50.77 30.44
CA TYR A 778 35.16 50.49 29.24
C TYR A 778 35.66 51.74 28.49
N THR A 779 35.58 52.96 29.04
CA THR A 779 36.06 54.20 28.37
C THR A 779 36.93 55.02 29.30
N ALA A 780 38.11 55.40 28.82
CA ALA A 780 39.07 56.23 29.57
C ALA A 780 39.72 57.27 28.64
N ASN A 781 40.25 58.36 29.20
CA ASN A 781 40.97 59.39 28.43
C ASN A 781 42.34 59.67 29.03
N HIS A 782 43.33 59.91 28.17
CA HIS A 782 44.71 60.18 28.57
C HIS A 782 45.42 61.15 27.62
N GLU A 783 46.47 61.80 28.11
CA GLU A 783 47.35 62.67 27.35
C GLU A 783 48.81 62.45 27.79
N TRP A 784 49.74 62.43 26.83
CA TRP A 784 51.17 62.28 27.11
C TRP A 784 51.85 63.65 27.02
N GLY A 785 52.64 63.98 28.05
CA GLY A 785 53.37 65.25 28.13
C GLY A 785 54.61 65.31 27.23
N ASP A 786 55.57 66.13 27.64
CA ASP A 786 56.79 66.40 26.86
C ASP A 786 57.64 65.14 26.63
N VAL A 787 58.23 65.04 25.43
CA VAL A 787 59.05 63.90 25.01
C VAL A 787 60.51 64.29 24.78
N VAL A 788 61.43 63.34 24.99
CA VAL A 788 62.87 63.57 24.76
C VAL A 788 63.26 63.13 23.35
N GLY A 789 63.42 64.09 22.44
CA GLY A 789 63.80 63.84 21.04
C GLY A 789 62.62 64.01 20.05
N PRO A 790 62.74 63.55 18.80
CA PRO A 790 61.68 63.75 17.80
C PRO A 790 60.39 62.97 18.12
N ASN A 791 60.51 61.84 18.82
CA ASN A 791 59.38 61.06 19.32
C ASN A 791 59.78 60.16 20.50
N GLN A 792 58.78 59.69 21.24
CA GLN A 792 58.91 58.69 22.29
C GLN A 792 57.78 57.66 22.19
N THR A 793 58.10 56.39 22.46
CA THR A 793 57.14 55.28 22.41
C THR A 793 56.75 54.84 23.82
N TYR A 794 55.45 54.72 24.05
CA TYR A 794 54.84 54.15 25.26
C TYR A 794 54.07 52.87 24.91
N ILE A 795 53.97 51.94 25.85
CA ILE A 795 53.19 50.71 25.68
C ILE A 795 51.92 50.85 26.51
N LEU A 796 50.79 51.07 25.84
CA LEU A 796 49.49 51.06 26.50
C LEU A 796 49.05 49.60 26.67
N THR A 797 48.70 49.21 27.89
CA THR A 797 48.15 47.88 28.22
C THR A 797 46.73 48.02 28.75
N LEU A 798 45.76 47.45 28.04
CA LEU A 798 44.40 47.24 28.52
C LEU A 798 44.30 45.84 29.12
N THR A 799 43.90 45.76 30.38
CA THR A 799 43.58 44.50 31.07
C THR A 799 42.08 44.44 31.34
N VAL A 800 41.43 43.33 30.98
CA VAL A 800 40.00 43.13 31.22
C VAL A 800 39.80 41.84 32.00
N SER A 801 39.04 41.90 33.09
CA SER A 801 38.67 40.72 33.88
C SER A 801 37.15 40.54 33.93
N ASP A 802 36.70 39.30 33.81
CA ASP A 802 35.30 38.88 34.05
C ASP A 802 35.07 38.45 35.52
N GLY A 803 36.10 38.54 36.37
CA GLY A 803 36.12 38.07 37.76
C GLY A 803 36.67 36.65 37.97
N VAL A 804 36.86 35.87 36.91
CA VAL A 804 37.44 34.52 36.91
C VAL A 804 38.72 34.48 36.07
N ASN A 805 38.62 34.94 34.83
CA ASN A 805 39.68 35.02 33.83
C ASN A 805 40.11 36.48 33.61
N THR A 806 41.21 36.66 32.88
CA THR A 806 41.75 37.99 32.55
C THR A 806 42.38 37.98 31.17
N GLY A 807 41.94 38.88 30.31
CA GLY A 807 42.52 39.14 29.00
C GLY A 807 43.33 40.43 28.98
N GLN A 808 44.34 40.49 28.10
CA GLN A 808 45.15 41.69 27.92
C GLN A 808 45.34 42.04 26.45
N LYS A 809 45.38 43.35 26.15
CA LYS A 809 45.74 43.88 24.84
C LYS A 809 46.73 45.02 24.99
N THR A 810 47.84 44.95 24.26
CA THR A 810 48.84 46.01 24.19
C THR A 810 48.85 46.69 22.82
N ILE A 811 49.10 48.00 22.81
CA ILE A 811 49.35 48.79 21.61
C ILE A 811 50.50 49.79 21.85
N GLU A 812 51.24 50.10 20.79
CA GLU A 812 52.32 51.10 20.82
C GLU A 812 51.73 52.51 20.61
N ILE A 813 51.98 53.42 21.54
CA ILE A 813 51.65 54.84 21.41
C ILE A 813 52.93 55.60 21.07
N ILE A 814 53.01 56.14 19.85
CA ILE A 814 54.14 56.97 19.41
C ILE A 814 53.74 58.43 19.57
N VAL A 815 54.39 59.11 20.52
CA VAL A 815 54.16 60.52 20.82
C VAL A 815 55.24 61.32 20.11
N ASN A 816 54.84 62.09 19.09
CA ASN A 816 55.74 62.94 18.31
C ASN A 816 55.77 64.36 18.88
N ASN A 817 56.96 64.96 18.92
CA ASN A 817 57.13 66.36 19.33
C ASN A 817 56.45 67.30 18.31
N ARG A 818 55.85 68.40 18.77
CA ARG A 818 55.38 69.46 17.87
C ARG A 818 56.58 70.30 17.43
N LEU A 819 56.60 70.75 16.18
CA LEU A 819 57.65 71.65 15.71
C LEU A 819 57.19 73.10 15.90
N PRO A 820 58.11 74.03 16.23
CA PRO A 820 57.79 75.45 16.27
C PRO A 820 57.23 75.93 14.92
N TYR A 821 56.29 76.88 14.96
CA TYR A 821 55.68 77.46 13.76
C TYR A 821 55.72 78.98 13.77
N GLN A 822 55.75 79.57 12.57
CA GLN A 822 55.87 81.01 12.39
C GLN A 822 54.56 81.73 12.73
N ILE A 823 54.64 82.78 13.54
CA ILE A 823 53.50 83.59 13.98
C ILE A 823 53.54 85.04 13.47
N PHE A 824 54.67 85.51 12.94
CA PHE A 824 54.78 86.86 12.38
C PHE A 824 55.53 86.87 11.03
N SER A 825 54.97 87.52 10.02
CA SER A 825 55.60 87.69 8.70
C SER A 825 55.26 89.01 7.99
N ASP A 826 54.69 89.97 8.71
CA ASP A 826 54.24 91.23 8.12
C ASP A 826 55.40 92.23 7.90
N GLU A 827 55.20 93.16 6.95
CA GLU A 827 56.16 94.24 6.71
C GLU A 827 56.19 95.22 7.90
N LEU A 828 57.39 95.50 8.41
CA LEU A 828 57.62 96.51 9.44
C LEU A 828 58.13 97.80 8.82
N THR A 829 57.60 98.94 9.27
CA THR A 829 58.04 100.27 8.82
C THR A 829 58.70 101.03 9.97
N THR A 830 59.86 101.63 9.71
CA THR A 830 60.54 102.55 10.63
C THR A 830 61.09 103.75 9.87
N TYR A 831 61.54 104.77 10.60
CA TYR A 831 62.28 105.90 10.04
C TYR A 831 63.79 105.67 10.18
N THR A 832 64.58 106.29 9.30
CA THR A 832 66.05 106.27 9.43
C THR A 832 66.47 106.78 10.80
N TYR A 833 67.49 106.15 11.40
CA TYR A 833 67.99 106.45 12.74
C TYR A 833 66.99 106.17 13.89
N THR A 834 65.91 105.44 13.63
CA THR A 834 64.97 104.99 14.68
C THR A 834 65.08 103.48 14.86
N PRO A 835 65.55 103.00 16.04
CA PRO A 835 65.56 101.58 16.36
C PRO A 835 64.17 100.96 16.26
N LEU A 836 64.05 99.87 15.52
CA LEU A 836 62.82 99.09 15.37
C LEU A 836 62.99 97.77 16.12
N LEU A 837 62.25 97.57 17.22
CA LEU A 837 62.28 96.32 17.95
C LEU A 837 61.64 95.19 17.13
N MET A 838 62.37 94.10 16.93
CA MET A 838 61.85 92.93 16.20
C MET A 838 60.82 92.15 17.04
N PRO A 839 59.68 91.75 16.45
CA PRO A 839 58.63 90.99 17.13
C PRO A 839 58.94 89.49 17.22
N ASP A 840 58.13 88.74 17.97
CA ASP A 840 58.18 87.28 17.98
C ASP A 840 57.80 86.71 16.61
N VAL A 841 58.72 85.96 16.00
CA VAL A 841 58.50 85.36 14.68
C VAL A 841 58.04 83.91 14.76
N PHE A 842 58.40 83.17 15.81
CA PHE A 842 58.02 81.76 16.00
C PHE A 842 57.43 81.54 17.40
N THR A 843 56.48 80.60 17.50
CA THR A 843 56.02 80.05 18.77
C THR A 843 56.19 78.54 18.77
N ASP A 844 56.36 77.96 19.95
CA ASP A 844 56.41 76.52 20.15
C ASP A 844 55.38 76.14 21.22
N ASP A 845 54.51 75.17 20.91
CA ASP A 845 53.39 74.80 21.78
C ASP A 845 53.81 73.84 22.92
N ASP A 846 54.97 73.17 22.79
CA ASP A 846 55.46 72.14 23.71
C ASP A 846 56.96 72.27 24.08
N GLY A 847 57.62 73.40 23.79
CA GLY A 847 59.05 73.61 24.08
C GLY A 847 59.42 75.00 24.63
N GLU A 848 60.42 75.07 25.50
CA GLU A 848 60.87 76.33 26.17
C GLU A 848 62.10 77.02 25.53
N ASN A 849 62.78 76.44 24.54
CA ASN A 849 64.12 76.90 24.13
C ASN A 849 64.24 77.25 22.64
N LEU A 850 63.60 78.35 22.24
CA LEU A 850 63.77 78.95 20.91
C LEU A 850 65.07 79.77 20.86
N SER A 851 66.06 79.37 20.05
CA SER A 851 67.20 80.24 19.70
C SER A 851 66.98 80.83 18.31
N LEU A 852 66.91 82.16 18.24
CA LEU A 852 66.71 82.91 17.00
C LEU A 852 68.00 83.58 16.53
N GLY A 853 68.31 83.46 15.24
CA GLY A 853 69.37 84.20 14.56
C GLY A 853 68.80 85.21 13.58
N TRP A 854 69.13 86.49 13.75
CA TRP A 854 68.69 87.59 12.89
C TRP A 854 69.82 88.07 11.96
N VAL A 855 69.51 88.28 10.69
CA VAL A 855 70.44 88.80 9.67
C VAL A 855 69.80 89.94 8.91
N PHE A 856 70.50 91.07 8.79
CA PHE A 856 70.02 92.31 8.17
C PHE A 856 70.68 92.57 6.81
N GLU A 857 69.89 92.94 5.80
CA GLU A 857 70.40 93.29 4.46
C GLU A 857 71.01 94.70 4.47
N GLY A 858 72.30 94.75 4.79
CA GLY A 858 73.09 95.97 4.93
C GLY A 858 73.38 96.33 6.38
N GLY A 859 74.20 97.36 6.53
CA GLY A 859 74.66 97.83 7.83
C GLY A 859 73.54 98.43 8.69
N VAL A 860 73.43 97.99 9.94
CA VAL A 860 72.52 98.51 10.96
C VAL A 860 73.28 98.91 12.23
N ASN A 861 72.69 99.84 12.99
CA ASN A 861 73.07 100.05 14.37
C ASN A 861 72.20 99.16 15.27
N LEU A 862 72.80 98.49 16.25
CA LEU A 862 72.11 97.59 17.19
C LEU A 862 72.20 98.07 18.65
N ASP A 863 72.71 99.27 18.88
CA ASP A 863 72.96 99.81 20.23
C ASP A 863 71.68 100.42 20.85
N GLY A 864 70.66 100.67 20.02
CA GLY A 864 69.26 100.70 20.44
C GLY A 864 68.75 101.95 21.18
N ILE A 865 69.55 103.01 21.34
CA ILE A 865 69.10 104.26 22.02
C ILE A 865 69.67 105.50 21.31
N ASP A 866 68.79 106.45 20.97
CA ASP A 866 69.10 107.78 20.40
C ASP A 866 70.13 107.75 19.27
N VAL A 867 69.84 106.90 18.28
CA VAL A 867 70.70 106.72 17.11
C VAL A 867 70.69 107.98 16.25
N ASP A 868 71.87 108.47 15.86
CA ASP A 868 72.04 109.60 14.97
C ASP A 868 72.97 109.31 13.77
N ARG A 869 73.42 110.35 13.06
CA ARG A 869 74.21 110.21 11.83
C ARG A 869 75.68 109.89 12.08
N GLU A 870 76.18 110.07 13.30
CA GLU A 870 77.56 109.85 13.68
C GLU A 870 77.80 108.43 14.26
N ASP A 871 76.72 107.67 14.51
CA ASP A 871 76.78 106.31 15.03
C ASP A 871 77.26 105.27 14.01
N ASP A 872 77.71 104.11 14.51
CA ASP A 872 78.17 103.00 13.68
C ASP A 872 77.00 102.14 13.19
N PHE A 873 76.92 101.97 11.87
CA PHE A 873 75.96 101.12 11.19
C PHE A 873 76.65 99.92 10.53
N SER A 874 77.78 99.43 11.03
CA SER A 874 78.52 98.34 10.39
C SER A 874 77.97 96.93 10.68
N SER A 875 77.06 96.78 11.66
CA SER A 875 76.55 95.48 12.09
C SER A 875 75.56 94.89 11.08
N THR A 876 75.58 93.56 10.89
CA THR A 876 74.72 92.88 9.90
C THR A 876 73.98 91.65 10.45
N ALA A 877 74.17 91.28 11.72
CA ALA A 877 73.50 90.14 12.34
C ALA A 877 73.37 90.32 13.86
N SER A 878 72.41 89.61 14.47
CA SER A 878 72.22 89.53 15.92
C SER A 878 71.70 88.15 16.33
N ALA A 879 72.17 87.63 17.47
CA ALA A 879 71.64 86.41 18.10
C ALA A 879 70.81 86.72 19.36
N THR A 880 70.53 88.01 19.62
CA THR A 880 69.62 88.43 20.68
C THR A 880 68.19 88.08 20.25
N LEU A 881 67.31 87.65 21.17
CA LEU A 881 65.92 87.32 20.81
C LEU A 881 65.18 88.52 20.20
N TYR A 882 65.41 89.73 20.73
CA TYR A 882 64.72 90.96 20.31
C TYR A 882 65.71 92.07 19.96
N PRO A 883 66.41 92.02 18.82
CA PRO A 883 67.28 93.12 18.41
C PRO A 883 66.44 94.33 18.01
N ALA A 884 66.99 95.53 18.19
CA ALA A 884 66.38 96.79 17.77
C ALA A 884 67.23 97.50 16.70
N PRO A 885 67.32 96.97 15.47
CA PRO A 885 68.10 97.59 14.41
C PRO A 885 67.58 98.97 14.02
N ALA A 886 68.50 99.89 13.79
CA ALA A 886 68.27 101.18 13.12
C ALA A 886 69.07 101.25 11.82
N TRP A 887 68.51 101.87 10.78
CA TRP A 887 69.16 102.05 9.48
C TRP A 887 69.49 103.53 9.21
N ASP A 888 70.64 103.79 8.60
CA ASP A 888 71.09 105.12 8.20
C ASP A 888 70.54 105.57 6.83
N THR A 889 69.99 104.63 6.06
CA THR A 889 69.56 104.82 4.68
C THR A 889 68.09 104.44 4.49
N PRO A 890 67.30 105.28 3.79
CA PRO A 890 65.90 104.96 3.50
C PRO A 890 65.80 103.91 2.39
N GLY A 891 64.74 103.09 2.41
CA GLY A 891 64.46 102.06 1.42
C GLY A 891 63.92 100.78 2.05
N LEU A 892 63.57 99.81 1.20
CA LEU A 892 63.11 98.49 1.66
C LEU A 892 64.33 97.67 2.13
N LYS A 893 64.23 97.06 3.30
CA LYS A 893 65.31 96.29 3.93
C LYS A 893 64.79 94.88 4.23
N ASN A 894 65.48 93.84 3.75
CA ASN A 894 65.11 92.47 4.11
C ASN A 894 65.82 92.03 5.39
N ILE A 895 65.10 91.25 6.19
CA ILE A 895 65.59 90.65 7.42
C ILE A 895 65.31 89.15 7.31
N THR A 896 66.34 88.34 7.54
CA THR A 896 66.20 86.89 7.61
C THR A 896 66.31 86.47 9.06
N VAL A 897 65.35 85.68 9.54
CA VAL A 897 65.40 85.03 10.86
C VAL A 897 65.37 83.52 10.69
N THR A 898 66.23 82.82 11.44
CA THR A 898 66.38 81.35 11.43
C THR A 898 66.35 80.77 12.83
#